data_AF-A0A6J3DIG9-F1
#
_entry.id   AF-A0A6J3DIG9-F1
#
_cell.length_a   1.000
_cell.length_b   1.000
_cell.length_c   1.000
_cell.angle_alpha   90.00
_cell.angle_beta   90.00
_cell.angle_gamma   90.00
#
_symmetry.space_group_name_H-M   'P 1'
#
loop_
_entity.id
_entity.type
_entity.pdbx_description
1 polymer ?
#
loop_
_entity_poly.entity_id
_entity_poly.type
_entity_poly.pdbx_seq_one_letter_code
_entity_poly.pdbx_strand_id
1 'polypeptide(L)'
;MKLVLSAVLSLGIAALCFAAPPKTTVRWCTISSAEEKKCNSLKDHMQQERVTLSCVQKATYLDCIKAISNNEADAISLDGGQVFEAGLAPYKLKPIAAEVYERSGGSTTSYYAVAVVKKGTDFTINDLRGKTSCHTGLGRSAGWNIPIGTLIHRGDIEWEGIDSGSVEQAVAKFFSASCVPGATTEQKLCRQCKGDAKTKCLRTAPYSGYSGAFQCLKDGKGDVAFVKHTTVQENAPEEKDEYELLCLDGTRQPVDSYKTCHWARVAAHAVVARDDSKIDDIWSFLSKAQSNFGVGTTSDFHLFGPPGKKDPVLKDLLFKDSAIMLKRVPELMDSQLYLGFEYYSAIQSLRKDQLTVSPRENKIQWCAVGKDEKSKCDRWSVVSNGEVECTVADNTKDCIIKIMKGEADAISLDGGFVYTAGVCGLVPVMGESYEDDSQCSKEEGQPASYFAVAVVKKSDGAITWNNLQGKKSCHTAVGRTAGWNIPMGLIHNKTGSCDFDDYFSEGCAPGSPPNSRLCKLCQGSGENLLEKCVASSHEKYYGYTGALRCLVEQGDVAFIKHSTVGENIDGKNKEDWAKGLTVDDFELLCTDGRRANTMDYKTCHLAKVPTHAVVARPEKANKIRELLEGQEKLFGLHGTEKERFMMFQSQTKDLLFKDLTRCLVKLRQGITHKEFLGDEYYASVASLNTCNPSDLLQVCTFLEDNPGLQLPAAPAAARRRLSSGGGTRRDGVRRGAAMAGALEPYLDSLRRELQAPGPAAFSVLLALLLVALTLLLWRLAQAGRSGRRAVLLLGLCDAGKTLLFARLLTGKYRDTQTSITDSSAVYRVSSDKNANVTLIDLPGHESLRLQFLERFKAAARAIVFVVDSVAFQREVKDVAEFLYQVLVDSTVLKNAPALLIACNKQDVTMAKSAKLIQQQLEKELNTLRVTRSAAPTSLDGSAAGGPAQLGKKGKDFDFSQLPMRVEFVECSARGSKGEEGDADFEGLEKWLAKIA
;
A
#
# COMPACT_ATOMS: atom_id res chain seq x y z
N MET A 1 29.81 27.81 -44.34
CA MET A 1 29.76 26.89 -43.19
C MET A 1 29.00 27.43 -41.97
N LYS A 2 29.32 28.60 -41.38
CA LYS A 2 28.66 29.06 -40.13
C LYS A 2 27.12 29.23 -40.20
N LEU A 3 26.58 29.75 -41.30
CA LEU A 3 25.12 29.90 -41.50
C LEU A 3 24.37 28.56 -41.58
N VAL A 4 24.94 27.56 -42.25
CA VAL A 4 24.35 26.21 -42.35
C VAL A 4 24.33 25.51 -40.99
N LEU A 5 25.39 25.68 -40.19
CA LEU A 5 25.43 25.15 -38.83
C LEU A 5 24.32 25.76 -37.95
N SER A 6 24.09 27.07 -38.06
CA SER A 6 23.03 27.75 -37.30
C SER A 6 21.63 27.27 -37.71
N ALA A 7 21.37 27.13 -39.01
CA ALA A 7 20.10 26.61 -39.53
C ALA A 7 19.85 25.14 -39.14
N VAL A 8 20.88 24.29 -39.14
CA VAL A 8 20.77 22.89 -38.73
C VAL A 8 20.61 22.76 -37.21
N LEU A 9 21.24 23.63 -36.39
CA LEU A 9 20.96 23.67 -34.96
C LEU A 9 19.53 24.13 -34.67
N SER A 10 19.00 25.16 -35.33
CA SER A 10 17.62 25.61 -35.11
C SER A 10 16.57 24.58 -35.57
N LEU A 11 16.81 23.88 -36.68
CA LEU A 11 15.97 22.75 -37.12
C LEU A 11 16.11 21.51 -36.22
N GLY A 12 17.30 21.22 -35.69
CA GLY A 12 17.54 20.14 -34.75
C GLY A 12 16.87 20.36 -33.39
N ILE A 13 16.92 21.60 -32.88
CA ILE A 13 16.20 22.00 -31.65
C ILE A 13 14.69 21.94 -31.88
N ALA A 14 14.18 22.34 -33.05
CA ALA A 14 12.77 22.17 -33.39
C ALA A 14 12.36 20.69 -33.45
N ALA A 15 13.16 19.82 -34.07
CA ALA A 15 12.85 18.39 -34.20
C ALA A 15 12.88 17.63 -32.86
N LEU A 16 13.79 17.99 -31.94
CA LEU A 16 13.84 17.42 -30.59
C LEU A 16 12.70 17.89 -29.68
N CYS A 17 12.01 18.99 -30.00
CA CYS A 17 10.88 19.50 -29.23
C CYS A 17 9.50 18.89 -29.59
N PHE A 18 9.39 18.07 -30.65
CA PHE A 18 8.11 17.53 -31.13
C PHE A 18 7.94 16.00 -31.05
N ALA A 19 8.88 15.28 -30.44
CA ALA A 19 8.67 13.89 -30.02
C ALA A 19 7.78 13.83 -28.75
N ALA A 20 6.55 14.34 -28.85
CA ALA A 20 5.58 14.26 -27.77
C ALA A 20 5.32 12.78 -27.42
N PRO A 21 5.26 12.40 -26.13
CA PRO A 21 4.90 11.05 -25.74
C PRO A 21 3.51 10.71 -26.28
N PRO A 22 3.24 9.45 -26.67
CA PRO A 22 1.95 9.06 -27.24
C PRO A 22 0.82 9.45 -26.29
N LYS A 23 -0.18 10.17 -26.81
CA LYS A 23 -1.36 10.55 -26.02
C LYS A 23 -2.10 9.27 -25.60
N THR A 24 -2.24 9.07 -24.30
CA THR A 24 -3.04 7.98 -23.73
C THR A 24 -4.53 8.33 -23.81
N THR A 25 -5.40 7.32 -23.89
CA THR A 25 -6.85 7.50 -23.97
C THR A 25 -7.56 6.70 -22.89
N VAL A 26 -8.33 7.42 -22.07
CA VAL A 26 -9.22 6.88 -21.04
C VAL A 26 -10.62 6.73 -21.63
N ARG A 27 -11.19 5.53 -21.58
CA ARG A 27 -12.56 5.25 -22.02
C ARG A 27 -13.51 5.29 -20.82
N TRP A 28 -14.27 6.37 -20.70
CA TRP A 28 -15.30 6.50 -19.67
C TRP A 28 -16.58 5.79 -20.09
N CYS A 29 -17.13 4.96 -19.21
CA CYS A 29 -18.38 4.26 -19.47
C CYS A 29 -19.57 5.08 -18.96
N THR A 30 -20.60 5.23 -19.79
CA THR A 30 -21.84 5.97 -19.46
C THR A 30 -23.05 5.05 -19.52
N ILE A 31 -24.08 5.34 -18.73
CA ILE A 31 -25.29 4.52 -18.59
C ILE A 31 -26.56 5.19 -19.13
N SER A 32 -26.44 6.38 -19.73
CA SER A 32 -27.55 7.09 -20.37
C SER A 32 -27.07 8.02 -21.50
N SER A 33 -27.97 8.38 -22.42
CA SER A 33 -27.66 9.32 -23.51
C SER A 33 -27.41 10.76 -23.02
N ALA A 34 -28.03 11.17 -21.90
CA ALA A 34 -27.76 12.46 -21.27
C ALA A 34 -26.34 12.51 -20.68
N GLU A 35 -25.91 11.42 -20.04
CA GLU A 35 -24.57 11.27 -19.50
C GLU A 35 -23.51 11.15 -20.60
N GLU A 36 -23.79 10.38 -21.66
CA GLU A 36 -22.95 10.29 -22.87
C GLU A 36 -22.75 11.67 -23.52
N LYS A 37 -23.79 12.50 -23.57
CA LYS A 37 -23.69 13.89 -24.05
C LYS A 37 -22.78 14.75 -23.16
N LYS A 38 -22.86 14.62 -21.83
CA LYS A 38 -21.95 15.31 -20.89
C LYS A 38 -20.51 14.79 -21.04
N CYS A 39 -20.31 13.49 -21.24
CA CYS A 39 -19.00 12.88 -21.46
C CYS A 39 -18.33 13.42 -22.73
N ASN A 40 -19.06 13.46 -23.86
CA ASN A 40 -18.51 13.99 -25.10
C ASN A 40 -18.21 15.50 -25.00
N SER A 41 -19.04 16.26 -24.27
CA SER A 41 -18.71 17.66 -23.97
C SER A 41 -17.43 17.81 -23.14
N LEU A 42 -17.22 16.98 -22.10
CA LEU A 42 -15.97 16.95 -21.33
C LEU A 42 -14.76 16.59 -22.20
N LYS A 43 -14.92 15.61 -23.10
CA LYS A 43 -13.90 15.20 -24.07
C LYS A 43 -13.46 16.37 -24.94
N ASP A 44 -14.42 17.13 -25.48
CA ASP A 44 -14.14 18.26 -26.37
C ASP A 44 -13.38 19.39 -25.65
N HIS A 45 -13.73 19.66 -24.39
CA HIS A 45 -13.02 20.61 -23.53
C HIS A 45 -11.60 20.15 -23.13
N MET A 46 -11.28 18.86 -23.25
CA MET A 46 -10.01 18.26 -22.81
C MET A 46 -9.10 17.77 -23.95
N GLN A 47 -9.45 17.96 -25.24
CA GLN A 47 -8.70 17.40 -26.38
C GLN A 47 -7.21 17.84 -26.45
N GLN A 48 -6.89 19.01 -25.90
CA GLN A 48 -5.54 19.58 -25.91
C GLN A 48 -4.59 18.87 -24.93
N GLU A 49 -5.12 18.23 -23.89
CA GLU A 49 -4.35 17.59 -22.81
C GLU A 49 -3.57 16.35 -23.28
N ARG A 50 -2.61 15.90 -22.46
CA ARG A 50 -1.80 14.70 -22.72
C ARG A 50 -2.63 13.42 -22.69
N VAL A 51 -3.54 13.32 -21.71
CA VAL A 51 -4.49 12.20 -21.58
C VAL A 51 -5.81 12.63 -22.19
N THR A 52 -6.34 11.82 -23.10
CA THR A 52 -7.57 12.11 -23.85
C THR A 52 -8.74 11.27 -23.36
N LEU A 53 -9.96 11.77 -23.54
CA LEU A 53 -11.18 11.05 -23.17
C LEU A 53 -11.83 10.40 -24.40
N SER A 54 -12.38 9.21 -24.22
CA SER A 54 -13.36 8.60 -25.10
C SER A 54 -14.56 8.14 -24.27
N CYS A 55 -15.74 8.10 -24.87
CA CYS A 55 -17.00 7.81 -24.18
C CYS A 55 -17.61 6.52 -24.75
N VAL A 56 -18.11 5.67 -23.87
CA VAL A 56 -18.64 4.34 -24.21
C VAL A 56 -19.98 4.15 -23.50
N GLN A 57 -21.08 4.34 -24.22
CA GLN A 57 -22.41 4.13 -23.65
C GLN A 57 -22.75 2.63 -23.55
N LYS A 58 -23.29 2.22 -22.40
CA LYS A 58 -23.91 0.91 -22.16
C LYS A 58 -25.33 1.10 -21.59
N ALA A 59 -26.11 0.02 -21.55
CA ALA A 59 -27.50 0.08 -21.06
C ALA A 59 -27.61 0.08 -19.52
N THR A 60 -26.65 -0.53 -18.82
CA THR A 60 -26.64 -0.60 -17.36
C THR A 60 -25.24 -0.41 -16.78
N TYR A 61 -25.15 -0.03 -15.51
CA TYR A 61 -23.87 0.05 -14.79
C TYR A 61 -23.17 -1.31 -14.71
N LEU A 62 -23.92 -2.42 -14.67
CA LEU A 62 -23.36 -3.78 -14.67
C LEU A 62 -22.72 -4.12 -16.01
N ASP A 63 -23.29 -3.62 -17.12
CA ASP A 63 -22.67 -3.76 -18.44
C ASP A 63 -21.45 -2.86 -18.60
N CYS A 64 -21.38 -1.72 -17.87
CA CYS A 64 -20.15 -0.96 -17.71
C CYS A 64 -19.10 -1.69 -16.85
N ILE A 65 -19.48 -2.34 -15.74
CA ILE A 65 -18.56 -3.18 -14.94
C ILE A 65 -17.98 -4.31 -15.80
N LYS A 66 -18.82 -5.03 -16.55
CA LYS A 66 -18.39 -6.04 -17.53
C LYS A 66 -17.48 -5.44 -18.61
N ALA A 67 -17.84 -4.30 -19.18
CA ALA A 67 -17.04 -3.63 -20.21
C ALA A 67 -15.67 -3.19 -19.68
N ILE A 68 -15.57 -2.75 -18.42
CA ILE A 68 -14.29 -2.44 -17.79
C ILE A 68 -13.52 -3.73 -17.53
N SER A 69 -14.15 -4.78 -16.99
CA SER A 69 -13.53 -6.10 -16.79
C SER A 69 -12.99 -6.71 -18.10
N ASN A 70 -13.72 -6.56 -19.21
CA ASN A 70 -13.37 -7.05 -20.54
C ASN A 70 -12.42 -6.10 -21.31
N ASN A 71 -11.92 -5.05 -20.68
CA ASN A 71 -11.06 -4.05 -21.33
C ASN A 71 -11.70 -3.37 -22.56
N GLU A 72 -13.03 -3.22 -22.59
CA GLU A 72 -13.81 -2.42 -23.57
C GLU A 72 -13.94 -0.95 -23.13
N ALA A 73 -14.03 -0.71 -21.81
CA ALA A 73 -14.00 0.61 -21.16
C ALA A 73 -12.89 0.63 -20.09
N ASP A 74 -12.63 1.78 -19.44
CA ASP A 74 -11.57 1.94 -18.44
C ASP A 74 -12.07 2.39 -17.06
N ALA A 75 -13.10 3.23 -16.99
CA ALA A 75 -13.60 3.79 -15.72
C ALA A 75 -15.10 4.11 -15.73
N ILE A 76 -15.73 4.08 -14.54
CA ILE A 76 -17.08 4.57 -14.26
C ILE A 76 -17.21 4.97 -12.77
N SER A 77 -17.97 6.02 -12.44
CA SER A 77 -18.34 6.35 -11.06
C SER A 77 -19.53 5.51 -10.58
N LEU A 78 -19.41 4.82 -9.45
CA LEU A 78 -20.39 3.89 -8.90
C LEU A 78 -20.84 4.26 -7.49
N ASP A 79 -22.09 3.92 -7.17
CA ASP A 79 -22.63 3.91 -5.80
C ASP A 79 -21.94 2.83 -4.95
N GLY A 80 -21.80 3.01 -3.63
CA GLY A 80 -21.11 2.04 -2.77
C GLY A 80 -21.65 0.60 -2.90
N GLY A 81 -22.97 0.43 -3.05
CA GLY A 81 -23.58 -0.89 -3.30
C GLY A 81 -23.20 -1.51 -4.65
N GLN A 82 -22.80 -0.70 -5.62
CA GLN A 82 -22.31 -1.12 -6.94
C GLN A 82 -20.78 -1.30 -6.94
N VAL A 83 -20.04 -0.55 -6.10
CA VAL A 83 -18.61 -0.79 -5.83
C VAL A 83 -18.41 -2.18 -5.22
N PHE A 84 -19.32 -2.62 -4.35
CA PHE A 84 -19.38 -4.01 -3.86
C PHE A 84 -19.46 -5.00 -5.01
N GLU A 85 -20.44 -4.85 -5.91
CA GLU A 85 -20.61 -5.74 -7.07
C GLU A 85 -19.41 -5.73 -8.02
N ALA A 86 -18.82 -4.54 -8.25
CA ALA A 86 -17.67 -4.35 -9.11
C ALA A 86 -16.39 -5.03 -8.57
N GLY A 87 -16.25 -5.11 -7.24
CA GLY A 87 -15.12 -5.77 -6.59
C GLY A 87 -15.22 -7.29 -6.47
N LEU A 88 -16.40 -7.88 -6.68
CA LEU A 88 -16.57 -9.33 -6.66
C LEU A 88 -15.93 -10.00 -7.89
N ALA A 89 -15.60 -11.29 -7.76
CA ALA A 89 -15.24 -12.12 -8.91
C ALA A 89 -16.46 -12.28 -9.87
N PRO A 90 -16.25 -12.28 -11.20
CA PRO A 90 -14.96 -12.26 -11.89
C PRO A 90 -14.33 -10.87 -12.07
N TYR A 91 -15.06 -9.78 -11.78
CA TYR A 91 -14.70 -8.42 -12.20
C TYR A 91 -13.50 -7.81 -11.45
N LYS A 92 -13.45 -7.98 -10.11
CA LYS A 92 -12.34 -7.53 -9.24
C LYS A 92 -11.87 -6.07 -9.46
N LEU A 93 -12.78 -5.16 -9.78
CA LEU A 93 -12.46 -3.75 -9.96
C LEU A 93 -12.17 -3.07 -8.61
N LYS A 94 -11.23 -2.12 -8.60
CA LYS A 94 -10.86 -1.33 -7.41
C LYS A 94 -11.38 0.10 -7.49
N PRO A 95 -11.75 0.74 -6.37
CA PRO A 95 -12.00 2.17 -6.31
C PRO A 95 -10.67 2.94 -6.38
N ILE A 96 -10.57 3.91 -7.30
CA ILE A 96 -9.33 4.68 -7.56
C ILE A 96 -9.45 6.18 -7.28
N ALA A 97 -10.67 6.72 -7.29
CA ALA A 97 -10.98 8.08 -6.87
C ALA A 97 -12.36 8.11 -6.20
N ALA A 98 -12.48 8.77 -5.06
CA ALA A 98 -13.74 8.95 -4.34
C ALA A 98 -14.27 10.37 -4.52
N GLU A 99 -15.57 10.50 -4.66
CA GLU A 99 -16.24 11.80 -4.55
C GLU A 99 -16.12 12.34 -3.12
N VAL A 100 -15.94 13.65 -3.03
CA VAL A 100 -15.87 14.39 -1.77
C VAL A 100 -17.07 15.32 -1.69
N TYR A 101 -17.73 15.35 -0.53
CA TYR A 101 -18.87 16.21 -0.24
C TYR A 101 -18.52 17.24 0.84
N GLU A 102 -19.22 18.37 0.83
CA GLU A 102 -19.04 19.44 1.83
C GLU A 102 -19.66 19.04 3.19
N ARG A 103 -18.99 19.42 4.29
CA ARG A 103 -19.44 19.19 5.66
C ARG A 103 -19.26 20.47 6.47
N SER A 104 -20.16 20.74 7.43
CA SER A 104 -19.97 21.86 8.37
C SER A 104 -18.62 21.70 9.10
N GLY A 105 -17.61 22.51 8.74
CA GLY A 105 -16.24 22.44 9.27
C GLY A 105 -15.22 21.65 8.44
N GLY A 106 -15.52 21.23 7.21
CA GLY A 106 -14.55 20.56 6.33
C GLY A 106 -15.17 19.87 5.12
N SER A 107 -14.56 18.77 4.68
CA SER A 107 -15.09 17.89 3.62
C SER A 107 -15.11 16.44 4.10
N THR A 108 -15.74 15.53 3.35
CA THR A 108 -15.78 14.10 3.71
C THR A 108 -16.02 13.18 2.50
N THR A 109 -15.56 11.93 2.60
CA THR A 109 -15.70 10.83 1.61
C THR A 109 -16.83 9.86 1.97
N SER A 110 -17.88 10.34 2.66
CA SER A 110 -19.12 9.60 2.98
C SER A 110 -20.34 10.51 2.98
N TYR A 111 -21.51 9.89 2.99
CA TYR A 111 -22.78 10.55 3.21
C TYR A 111 -23.67 9.73 4.15
N TYR A 112 -24.64 10.39 4.78
CA TYR A 112 -25.64 9.74 5.61
C TYR A 112 -26.82 9.26 4.74
N ALA A 113 -27.20 7.99 4.94
CA ALA A 113 -28.44 7.41 4.44
C ALA A 113 -29.59 7.72 5.41
N VAL A 114 -30.68 8.27 4.90
CA VAL A 114 -31.82 8.74 5.70
C VAL A 114 -33.15 8.30 5.08
N ALA A 115 -34.17 8.13 5.93
CA ALA A 115 -35.55 7.95 5.52
C ALA A 115 -36.30 9.28 5.71
N VAL A 116 -36.71 9.91 4.62
CA VAL A 116 -37.43 11.20 4.61
C VAL A 116 -38.93 10.95 4.52
N VAL A 117 -39.72 11.67 5.32
CA VAL A 117 -41.19 11.63 5.34
C VAL A 117 -41.76 13.04 5.27
N LYS A 118 -43.05 13.16 4.93
CA LYS A 118 -43.79 14.43 5.03
C LYS A 118 -44.21 14.70 6.48
N LYS A 119 -44.05 15.95 6.91
CA LYS A 119 -44.53 16.45 8.20
C LYS A 119 -46.05 16.43 8.26
N GLY A 120 -46.61 16.28 9.46
CA GLY A 120 -48.06 16.08 9.65
C GLY A 120 -48.55 14.66 9.32
N THR A 121 -47.62 13.71 9.19
CA THR A 121 -47.91 12.27 9.30
C THR A 121 -47.35 11.77 10.63
N ASP A 122 -47.99 10.80 11.29
CA ASP A 122 -47.63 10.43 12.67
C ASP A 122 -46.84 9.11 12.79
N PHE A 123 -46.62 8.40 11.68
CA PHE A 123 -46.03 7.06 11.70
C PHE A 123 -44.50 7.08 11.96
N THR A 124 -43.98 6.11 12.71
CA THR A 124 -42.55 5.95 13.03
C THR A 124 -41.89 4.88 12.13
N ILE A 125 -40.62 4.54 12.39
CA ILE A 125 -39.95 3.40 11.72
C ILE A 125 -40.69 2.07 11.97
N ASN A 126 -41.30 1.90 13.14
CA ASN A 126 -42.03 0.68 13.53
C ASN A 126 -43.34 0.51 12.74
N ASP A 127 -43.85 1.62 12.16
CA ASP A 127 -45.14 1.70 11.48
C ASP A 127 -45.02 1.64 9.95
N LEU A 128 -43.85 1.24 9.43
CA LEU A 128 -43.56 1.19 7.99
C LEU A 128 -44.25 0.02 7.27
N ARG A 129 -44.69 -1.03 7.99
CA ARG A 129 -45.40 -2.17 7.41
C ARG A 129 -46.72 -1.72 6.77
N GLY A 130 -46.95 -2.10 5.53
CA GLY A 130 -48.13 -1.69 4.75
C GLY A 130 -48.09 -0.27 4.17
N LYS A 131 -47.06 0.55 4.48
CA LYS A 131 -46.86 1.86 3.85
C LYS A 131 -46.42 1.73 2.39
N THR A 132 -46.35 2.85 1.70
CA THR A 132 -45.79 3.00 0.35
C THR A 132 -44.41 3.64 0.39
N SER A 133 -43.49 3.21 -0.47
CA SER A 133 -42.08 3.61 -0.39
C SER A 133 -41.44 4.01 -1.72
N CYS A 134 -40.55 4.99 -1.67
CA CYS A 134 -39.77 5.50 -2.81
C CYS A 134 -38.27 5.21 -2.59
N HIS A 135 -37.65 4.50 -3.54
CA HIS A 135 -36.27 4.04 -3.46
C HIS A 135 -35.43 4.60 -4.62
N THR A 136 -34.15 4.93 -4.38
CA THR A 136 -33.26 5.46 -5.44
C THR A 136 -32.88 4.45 -6.52
N GLY A 137 -33.13 3.15 -6.26
CA GLY A 137 -32.93 2.03 -7.17
C GLY A 137 -32.44 0.76 -6.47
N LEU A 138 -32.76 -0.39 -7.05
CA LEU A 138 -32.38 -1.72 -6.53
C LEU A 138 -30.85 -1.84 -6.38
N GLY A 139 -30.37 -2.29 -5.23
CA GLY A 139 -28.93 -2.48 -4.94
C GLY A 139 -28.11 -1.23 -4.60
N ARG A 140 -28.73 -0.05 -4.52
CA ARG A 140 -28.06 1.21 -4.12
C ARG A 140 -27.96 1.34 -2.61
N SER A 141 -26.94 2.05 -2.12
CA SER A 141 -26.60 2.16 -0.70
C SER A 141 -27.76 2.71 0.13
N ALA A 142 -28.03 4.01 0.04
CA ALA A 142 -29.06 4.66 0.87
C ALA A 142 -30.50 4.36 0.44
N GLY A 143 -30.72 3.88 -0.79
CA GLY A 143 -32.05 3.60 -1.32
C GLY A 143 -32.50 2.14 -1.23
N TRP A 144 -31.59 1.18 -0.97
CA TRP A 144 -31.94 -0.24 -0.90
C TRP A 144 -31.14 -0.98 0.18
N ASN A 145 -29.81 -1.04 0.05
CA ASN A 145 -28.99 -1.91 0.90
C ASN A 145 -29.11 -1.55 2.38
N ILE A 146 -29.01 -0.26 2.71
CA ILE A 146 -29.19 0.22 4.08
C ILE A 146 -30.63 0.00 4.55
N PRO A 147 -31.68 0.58 3.93
CA PRO A 147 -33.03 0.47 4.49
C PRO A 147 -33.57 -0.95 4.57
N ILE A 148 -33.30 -1.80 3.57
CA ILE A 148 -33.77 -3.19 3.59
C ILE A 148 -32.94 -4.04 4.56
N GLY A 149 -31.62 -3.84 4.63
CA GLY A 149 -30.75 -4.50 5.60
C GLY A 149 -31.13 -4.17 7.05
N THR A 150 -31.39 -2.90 7.35
CA THR A 150 -31.87 -2.44 8.67
C THR A 150 -33.19 -3.10 9.06
N LEU A 151 -34.18 -3.11 8.16
CA LEU A 151 -35.50 -3.68 8.45
C LEU A 151 -35.47 -5.21 8.61
N ILE A 152 -34.61 -5.93 7.86
CA ILE A 152 -34.41 -7.36 8.06
C ILE A 152 -33.69 -7.64 9.39
N HIS A 153 -32.62 -6.92 9.71
CA HIS A 153 -31.85 -7.13 10.94
C HIS A 153 -32.66 -6.84 12.21
N ARG A 154 -33.60 -5.89 12.15
CA ARG A 154 -34.55 -5.60 13.23
C ARG A 154 -35.69 -6.63 13.38
N GLY A 155 -35.86 -7.54 12.41
CA GLY A 155 -37.02 -8.44 12.32
C GLY A 155 -38.30 -7.77 11.80
N ASP A 156 -38.24 -6.52 11.35
CA ASP A 156 -39.39 -5.82 10.75
C ASP A 156 -39.79 -6.45 9.41
N ILE A 157 -38.82 -6.94 8.62
CA ILE A 157 -39.02 -7.76 7.41
C ILE A 157 -38.59 -9.20 7.69
N GLU A 158 -39.56 -10.11 7.61
CA GLU A 158 -39.34 -11.56 7.68
C GLU A 158 -38.71 -12.07 6.38
N TRP A 159 -37.42 -12.40 6.43
CA TRP A 159 -36.68 -13.07 5.34
C TRP A 159 -35.59 -13.97 5.94
N GLU A 160 -35.65 -15.27 5.66
CA GLU A 160 -34.81 -16.31 6.27
C GLU A 160 -33.62 -16.74 5.37
N GLY A 161 -33.25 -15.90 4.40
CA GLY A 161 -32.24 -16.23 3.39
C GLY A 161 -32.85 -16.64 2.05
N ILE A 162 -32.00 -16.94 1.07
CA ILE A 162 -32.42 -17.06 -0.34
C ILE A 162 -33.32 -18.27 -0.60
N ASP A 163 -33.18 -19.34 0.19
CA ASP A 163 -34.06 -20.51 0.21
C ASP A 163 -35.53 -20.17 0.56
N SER A 164 -35.76 -19.11 1.35
CA SER A 164 -37.11 -18.65 1.72
C SER A 164 -37.80 -17.80 0.64
N GLY A 165 -37.08 -17.48 -0.44
CA GLY A 165 -37.49 -16.57 -1.51
C GLY A 165 -36.53 -15.38 -1.65
N SER A 166 -36.76 -14.52 -2.64
CA SER A 166 -35.89 -13.37 -2.89
C SER A 166 -36.15 -12.23 -1.90
N VAL A 167 -35.14 -11.39 -1.63
CA VAL A 167 -35.29 -10.18 -0.80
C VAL A 167 -36.39 -9.27 -1.37
N GLU A 168 -36.47 -9.13 -2.69
CA GLU A 168 -37.51 -8.34 -3.37
C GLU A 168 -38.91 -8.86 -3.03
N GLN A 169 -39.11 -10.17 -2.91
CA GLN A 169 -40.38 -10.78 -2.53
C GLN A 169 -40.74 -10.46 -1.06
N ALA A 170 -39.78 -10.51 -0.15
CA ALA A 170 -39.99 -10.13 1.26
C ALA A 170 -40.37 -8.64 1.37
N VAL A 171 -39.65 -7.76 0.67
CA VAL A 171 -39.95 -6.32 0.62
C VAL A 171 -41.33 -6.05 -0.02
N ALA A 172 -41.71 -6.80 -1.06
CA ALA A 172 -43.02 -6.72 -1.71
C ALA A 172 -44.18 -7.29 -0.85
N LYS A 173 -43.89 -8.12 0.17
CA LYS A 173 -44.86 -8.49 1.20
C LYS A 173 -45.01 -7.38 2.25
N PHE A 174 -43.90 -6.74 2.64
CA PHE A 174 -43.86 -5.72 3.70
C PHE A 174 -44.50 -4.38 3.30
N PHE A 175 -44.16 -3.81 2.14
CA PHE A 175 -44.78 -2.58 1.65
C PHE A 175 -46.03 -2.88 0.81
N SER A 176 -47.03 -1.99 0.84
CA SER A 176 -48.27 -2.16 0.05
C SER A 176 -48.04 -1.91 -1.44
N ALA A 177 -47.22 -0.92 -1.76
CA ALA A 177 -46.76 -0.57 -3.11
C ALA A 177 -45.50 0.30 -3.03
N SER A 178 -44.55 0.12 -3.94
CA SER A 178 -43.30 0.90 -3.95
C SER A 178 -42.93 1.40 -5.34
N CYS A 179 -41.93 2.29 -5.39
CA CYS A 179 -41.11 2.49 -6.59
C CYS A 179 -39.66 2.13 -6.30
N VAL A 180 -39.17 1.07 -6.95
CA VAL A 180 -37.81 0.53 -6.86
C VAL A 180 -37.20 0.40 -8.27
N PRO A 181 -36.60 1.46 -8.82
CA PRO A 181 -36.02 1.45 -10.15
C PRO A 181 -34.95 0.36 -10.32
N GLY A 182 -35.15 -0.51 -11.31
CA GLY A 182 -34.33 -1.69 -11.58
C GLY A 182 -34.92 -3.01 -11.07
N ALA A 183 -36.03 -3.01 -10.34
CA ALA A 183 -36.78 -4.23 -10.04
C ALA A 183 -37.47 -4.76 -11.31
N THR A 184 -37.42 -6.08 -11.53
CA THR A 184 -37.96 -6.75 -12.72
C THR A 184 -38.94 -7.88 -12.40
N THR A 185 -38.78 -8.51 -11.23
CA THR A 185 -39.58 -9.65 -10.76
C THR A 185 -40.90 -9.22 -10.12
N GLU A 186 -40.85 -8.25 -9.20
CA GLU A 186 -41.99 -7.90 -8.33
C GLU A 186 -42.77 -6.66 -8.81
N GLN A 187 -43.97 -6.88 -9.34
CA GLN A 187 -44.84 -5.80 -9.85
C GLN A 187 -45.23 -4.76 -8.78
N LYS A 188 -45.34 -5.16 -7.51
CA LYS A 188 -45.58 -4.24 -6.39
C LYS A 188 -44.46 -3.22 -6.22
N LEU A 189 -43.21 -3.62 -6.45
CA LEU A 189 -42.04 -2.74 -6.34
C LEU A 189 -41.94 -1.72 -7.48
N CYS A 190 -42.67 -1.95 -8.57
CA CYS A 190 -42.75 -1.05 -9.72
C CYS A 190 -44.10 -0.30 -9.81
N ARG A 191 -44.95 -0.39 -8.79
CA ARG A 191 -46.33 0.10 -8.85
C ARG A 191 -46.43 1.62 -8.80
N GLN A 192 -45.64 2.25 -7.93
CA GLN A 192 -45.66 3.70 -7.70
C GLN A 192 -44.76 4.48 -8.66
N CYS A 193 -43.99 3.81 -9.52
CA CYS A 193 -43.08 4.48 -10.45
C CYS A 193 -43.80 5.21 -11.58
N LYS A 194 -43.27 6.39 -11.95
CA LYS A 194 -43.78 7.27 -13.00
C LYS A 194 -43.20 6.91 -14.38
N GLY A 195 -44.04 6.83 -15.40
CA GLY A 195 -43.67 6.50 -16.78
C GLY A 195 -44.60 5.45 -17.40
N ASP A 196 -44.33 5.05 -18.64
CA ASP A 196 -45.10 4.00 -19.33
C ASP A 196 -44.85 2.61 -18.73
N ALA A 197 -45.76 1.66 -18.96
CA ALA A 197 -45.69 0.32 -18.38
C ALA A 197 -44.34 -0.41 -18.60
N LYS A 198 -43.65 -0.16 -19.72
CA LYS A 198 -42.32 -0.73 -20.03
C LYS A 198 -41.14 0.08 -19.48
N THR A 199 -41.30 1.38 -19.24
CA THR A 199 -40.19 2.30 -18.92
C THR A 199 -40.18 2.78 -17.48
N LYS A 200 -41.33 2.79 -16.80
CA LYS A 200 -41.52 3.36 -15.45
C LYS A 200 -40.56 2.81 -14.39
N CYS A 201 -40.16 1.55 -14.48
CA CYS A 201 -39.31 0.90 -13.48
C CYS A 201 -37.85 0.73 -13.92
N LEU A 202 -37.45 1.31 -15.06
CA LEU A 202 -36.06 1.27 -15.51
C LEU A 202 -35.16 2.08 -14.58
N ARG A 203 -33.87 1.74 -14.53
CA ARG A 203 -32.87 2.48 -13.72
C ARG A 203 -32.66 3.93 -14.19
N THR A 204 -33.17 4.29 -15.36
CA THR A 204 -33.18 5.65 -15.94
C THR A 204 -34.56 6.34 -15.83
N ALA A 205 -35.53 5.76 -15.14
CA ALA A 205 -36.88 6.32 -15.01
C ALA A 205 -36.90 7.62 -14.16
N PRO A 206 -37.93 8.49 -14.31
CA PRO A 206 -38.02 9.78 -13.63
C PRO A 206 -37.96 9.74 -12.09
N TYR A 207 -38.32 8.61 -11.47
CA TYR A 207 -38.22 8.41 -10.01
C TYR A 207 -36.93 7.68 -9.57
N SER A 208 -35.95 7.52 -10.46
CA SER A 208 -34.62 6.99 -10.15
C SER A 208 -33.69 8.01 -9.52
N GLY A 209 -32.70 7.53 -8.77
CA GLY A 209 -31.74 8.37 -8.07
C GLY A 209 -32.34 9.13 -6.88
N TYR A 210 -31.51 9.98 -6.26
CA TYR A 210 -31.87 10.71 -5.05
C TYR A 210 -33.03 11.67 -5.29
N SER A 211 -32.91 12.52 -6.31
CA SER A 211 -33.92 13.50 -6.68
C SER A 211 -35.22 12.84 -7.17
N GLY A 212 -35.15 11.73 -7.91
CA GLY A 212 -36.33 11.00 -8.36
C GLY A 212 -37.10 10.32 -7.23
N ALA A 213 -36.40 9.69 -6.28
CA ALA A 213 -37.03 9.08 -5.11
C ALA A 213 -37.66 10.14 -4.18
N PHE A 214 -37.03 11.31 -4.03
CA PHE A 214 -37.64 12.44 -3.33
C PHE A 214 -38.84 13.02 -4.09
N GLN A 215 -38.79 13.11 -5.43
CA GLN A 215 -39.93 13.54 -6.24
C GLN A 215 -41.12 12.56 -6.12
N CYS A 216 -40.87 11.26 -5.98
CA CYS A 216 -41.88 10.25 -5.70
C CYS A 216 -42.62 10.51 -4.36
N LEU A 217 -41.91 10.90 -3.30
CA LEU A 217 -42.50 11.35 -2.03
C LEU A 217 -43.26 12.67 -2.21
N LYS A 218 -42.66 13.66 -2.88
CA LYS A 218 -43.28 14.97 -3.13
C LYS A 218 -44.60 14.85 -3.90
N ASP A 219 -44.62 14.06 -4.98
CA ASP A 219 -45.80 13.72 -5.81
C ASP A 219 -46.86 12.88 -5.04
N GLY A 220 -46.61 12.50 -3.79
CA GLY A 220 -47.55 11.70 -2.97
C GLY A 220 -47.68 10.26 -3.43
N LYS A 221 -46.63 9.69 -4.04
CA LYS A 221 -46.57 8.30 -4.50
C LYS A 221 -45.88 7.35 -3.52
N GLY A 222 -45.20 7.87 -2.51
CA GLY A 222 -44.74 7.13 -1.34
C GLY A 222 -44.99 7.92 -0.06
N ASP A 223 -45.13 7.21 1.06
CA ASP A 223 -45.16 7.79 2.40
C ASP A 223 -43.74 8.12 2.90
N VAL A 224 -42.75 7.35 2.45
CA VAL A 224 -41.33 7.49 2.80
C VAL A 224 -40.42 7.44 1.56
N ALA A 225 -39.37 8.26 1.53
CA ALA A 225 -38.28 8.19 0.56
C ALA A 225 -36.95 7.86 1.22
N PHE A 226 -36.27 6.82 0.74
CA PHE A 226 -34.95 6.41 1.21
C PHE A 226 -33.85 7.06 0.36
N VAL A 227 -33.13 8.05 0.90
CA VAL A 227 -32.25 8.96 0.14
C VAL A 227 -31.00 9.38 0.96
N LYS A 228 -30.11 10.19 0.38
CA LYS A 228 -28.99 10.83 1.12
C LYS A 228 -29.48 12.09 1.85
N HIS A 229 -28.86 12.43 2.97
CA HIS A 229 -29.19 13.61 3.79
C HIS A 229 -29.30 14.96 3.04
N THR A 230 -28.47 15.21 2.02
CA THR A 230 -28.51 16.47 1.24
C THR A 230 -29.68 16.57 0.26
N THR A 231 -30.44 15.48 0.03
CA THR A 231 -31.42 15.38 -1.07
C THR A 231 -32.53 16.42 -0.98
N VAL A 232 -33.05 16.70 0.22
CA VAL A 232 -34.09 17.72 0.43
C VAL A 232 -33.54 19.11 0.12
N GLN A 233 -32.34 19.43 0.63
CA GLN A 233 -31.67 20.71 0.37
C GLN A 233 -31.36 20.94 -1.12
N GLU A 234 -31.04 19.88 -1.88
CA GLU A 234 -30.75 19.92 -3.32
C GLU A 234 -31.99 20.06 -4.23
N ASN A 235 -33.20 19.83 -3.72
CA ASN A 235 -34.42 19.75 -4.52
C ASN A 235 -35.54 20.69 -4.05
N ALA A 236 -35.65 20.92 -2.74
CA ALA A 236 -36.68 21.74 -2.11
C ALA A 236 -36.11 22.51 -0.89
N PRO A 237 -35.08 23.36 -1.06
CA PRO A 237 -34.50 24.13 0.03
C PRO A 237 -35.49 25.11 0.69
N GLU A 238 -36.46 25.60 -0.08
CA GLU A 238 -37.51 26.55 0.34
C GLU A 238 -38.65 25.87 1.11
N GLU A 239 -38.87 24.57 0.88
CA GLU A 239 -39.99 23.78 1.44
C GLU A 239 -39.48 22.77 2.49
N LYS A 240 -38.23 22.94 2.95
CA LYS A 240 -37.51 21.97 3.79
C LYS A 240 -38.24 21.62 5.08
N ASP A 241 -38.91 22.60 5.68
CA ASP A 241 -39.66 22.46 6.94
C ASP A 241 -40.95 21.64 6.81
N GLU A 242 -41.37 21.29 5.59
CA GLU A 242 -42.47 20.36 5.30
C GLU A 242 -42.05 18.88 5.40
N TYR A 243 -40.76 18.59 5.63
CA TYR A 243 -40.20 17.24 5.67
C TYR A 243 -39.49 16.95 6.99
N GLU A 244 -39.46 15.68 7.37
CA GLU A 244 -38.83 15.16 8.58
C GLU A 244 -38.04 13.89 8.27
N LEU A 245 -37.14 13.50 9.18
CA LEU A 245 -36.39 12.25 9.12
C LEU A 245 -36.99 11.23 10.09
N LEU A 246 -37.10 9.98 9.66
CA LEU A 246 -37.37 8.83 10.53
C LEU A 246 -36.06 8.29 11.12
N CYS A 247 -35.97 8.26 12.44
CA CYS A 247 -34.80 7.83 13.19
C CYS A 247 -34.91 6.35 13.61
N LEU A 248 -33.77 5.67 13.82
CA LEU A 248 -33.75 4.24 14.20
C LEU A 248 -34.28 3.96 15.61
N ASP A 249 -34.25 4.98 16.48
CA ASP A 249 -34.76 4.96 17.86
C ASP A 249 -36.29 5.09 17.95
N GLY A 250 -36.99 5.17 16.82
CA GLY A 250 -38.44 5.38 16.75
C GLY A 250 -38.87 6.84 16.75
N THR A 251 -37.94 7.79 16.88
CA THR A 251 -38.24 9.23 16.85
C THR A 251 -38.31 9.81 15.44
N ARG A 252 -38.76 11.06 15.36
CA ARG A 252 -38.66 11.92 14.18
C ARG A 252 -37.84 13.15 14.51
N GLN A 253 -37.01 13.61 13.58
CA GLN A 253 -36.22 14.83 13.74
C GLN A 253 -36.23 15.70 12.47
N PRO A 254 -35.97 17.01 12.58
CA PRO A 254 -35.82 17.89 11.42
C PRO A 254 -34.73 17.42 10.45
N VAL A 255 -34.84 17.77 9.17
CA VAL A 255 -33.90 17.37 8.10
C VAL A 255 -32.44 17.72 8.41
N ASP A 256 -32.17 18.81 9.13
CA ASP A 256 -30.79 19.19 9.53
C ASP A 256 -30.18 18.31 10.62
N SER A 257 -30.99 17.55 11.35
CA SER A 257 -30.54 16.66 12.42
C SER A 257 -30.01 15.31 11.90
N TYR A 258 -29.71 15.18 10.61
CA TYR A 258 -29.24 13.93 10.00
C TYR A 258 -28.00 13.32 10.68
N LYS A 259 -27.18 14.12 11.37
CA LYS A 259 -26.00 13.61 12.12
C LYS A 259 -26.40 12.76 13.33
N THR A 260 -27.55 13.01 13.94
CA THR A 260 -28.12 12.24 15.06
C THR A 260 -29.26 11.32 14.60
N CYS A 261 -29.91 11.63 13.47
CA CYS A 261 -31.02 10.86 12.90
C CYS A 261 -30.68 10.38 11.48
N HIS A 262 -30.01 9.23 11.39
CA HIS A 262 -29.72 8.54 10.13
C HIS A 262 -29.78 7.02 10.34
N TRP A 263 -29.83 6.27 9.24
CA TRP A 263 -29.90 4.81 9.28
C TRP A 263 -28.52 4.16 9.13
N ALA A 264 -27.64 4.77 8.34
CA ALA A 264 -26.22 4.42 8.29
C ALA A 264 -25.43 5.59 7.72
N ARG A 265 -24.11 5.56 7.93
CA ARG A 265 -23.16 6.36 7.18
C ARG A 265 -22.44 5.46 6.18
N VAL A 266 -22.40 5.88 4.92
CA VAL A 266 -21.92 5.04 3.81
C VAL A 266 -20.83 5.76 3.02
N ALA A 267 -19.88 4.97 2.49
CA ALA A 267 -18.82 5.48 1.64
C ALA A 267 -19.37 6.23 0.42
N ALA A 268 -18.66 7.28 0.00
CA ALA A 268 -19.02 8.09 -1.15
C ALA A 268 -19.01 7.27 -2.46
N HIS A 269 -19.61 7.85 -3.50
CA HIS A 269 -19.50 7.29 -4.84
C HIS A 269 -18.02 7.28 -5.27
N ALA A 270 -17.60 6.21 -5.96
CA ALA A 270 -16.21 6.02 -6.35
C ALA A 270 -16.08 5.66 -7.82
N VAL A 271 -15.08 6.27 -8.47
CA VAL A 271 -14.57 5.82 -9.76
C VAL A 271 -13.90 4.48 -9.57
N VAL A 272 -14.41 3.44 -10.23
CA VAL A 272 -13.77 2.12 -10.26
C VAL A 272 -13.03 1.91 -11.57
N ALA A 273 -11.92 1.17 -11.51
CA ALA A 273 -11.12 0.75 -12.66
C ALA A 273 -10.58 -0.67 -12.45
N ARG A 274 -9.94 -1.23 -13.47
CA ARG A 274 -9.11 -2.45 -13.31
C ARG A 274 -7.87 -2.12 -12.48
N ASP A 275 -7.33 -3.14 -11.84
CA ASP A 275 -6.02 -3.11 -11.18
C ASP A 275 -4.89 -3.19 -12.23
N ASP A 276 -4.79 -2.17 -13.09
CA ASP A 276 -3.85 -2.11 -14.22
C ASP A 276 -3.13 -0.75 -14.33
N SER A 277 -2.21 -0.64 -15.29
CA SER A 277 -1.36 0.54 -15.47
C SER A 277 -2.08 1.83 -15.87
N LYS A 278 -3.39 1.80 -16.17
CA LYS A 278 -4.16 3.01 -16.51
C LYS A 278 -4.64 3.81 -15.30
N ILE A 279 -4.49 3.32 -14.07
CA ILE A 279 -4.94 4.04 -12.86
C ILE A 279 -4.33 5.45 -12.79
N ASP A 280 -3.03 5.60 -13.11
CA ASP A 280 -2.37 6.90 -13.15
C ASP A 280 -2.86 7.80 -14.31
N ASP A 281 -3.14 7.25 -15.49
CA ASP A 281 -3.74 8.00 -16.60
C ASP A 281 -5.14 8.53 -16.21
N ILE A 282 -5.97 7.69 -15.58
CA ILE A 282 -7.32 8.06 -15.13
C ILE A 282 -7.23 9.14 -14.04
N TRP A 283 -6.37 8.96 -13.03
CA TRP A 283 -6.18 9.97 -11.99
C TRP A 283 -5.62 11.29 -12.54
N SER A 284 -4.64 11.22 -13.45
CA SER A 284 -4.07 12.40 -14.13
C SER A 284 -5.14 13.17 -14.89
N PHE A 285 -5.97 12.48 -15.68
CA PHE A 285 -7.12 13.07 -16.37
C PHE A 285 -8.12 13.70 -15.40
N LEU A 286 -8.54 12.97 -14.36
CA LEU A 286 -9.53 13.46 -13.39
C LEU A 286 -9.02 14.64 -12.56
N SER A 287 -7.76 14.61 -12.13
CA SER A 287 -7.09 15.71 -11.44
C SER A 287 -7.05 16.98 -12.29
N LYS A 288 -6.75 16.84 -13.59
CA LYS A 288 -6.75 17.97 -14.52
C LYS A 288 -8.17 18.47 -14.84
N ALA A 289 -9.12 17.56 -15.06
CA ALA A 289 -10.52 17.89 -15.31
C ALA A 289 -11.14 18.66 -14.12
N GLN A 290 -10.93 18.21 -12.88
CA GLN A 290 -11.46 18.92 -11.70
C GLN A 290 -10.74 20.24 -11.44
N SER A 291 -9.45 20.37 -11.80
CA SER A 291 -8.73 21.65 -11.69
C SER A 291 -9.20 22.69 -12.71
N ASN A 292 -9.66 22.27 -13.89
CA ASN A 292 -10.16 23.17 -14.93
C ASN A 292 -11.67 23.47 -14.75
N PHE A 293 -12.47 22.45 -14.38
CA PHE A 293 -13.93 22.45 -14.46
C PHE A 293 -14.65 22.07 -13.14
N GLY A 294 -13.93 22.08 -12.01
CA GLY A 294 -14.48 21.83 -10.68
C GLY A 294 -15.35 22.98 -10.15
N VAL A 295 -15.67 22.93 -8.85
CA VAL A 295 -16.48 23.97 -8.20
C VAL A 295 -15.80 25.34 -8.29
N GLY A 296 -16.58 26.36 -8.69
CA GLY A 296 -16.08 27.73 -8.85
C GLY A 296 -15.36 28.00 -10.18
N THR A 297 -15.40 27.07 -11.15
CA THR A 297 -14.93 27.35 -12.51
C THR A 297 -15.71 28.51 -13.16
N THR A 298 -15.03 29.25 -14.05
CA THR A 298 -15.63 30.28 -14.90
C THR A 298 -15.97 29.78 -16.30
N SER A 299 -15.73 28.49 -16.59
CA SER A 299 -16.17 27.84 -17.82
C SER A 299 -17.69 27.60 -17.82
N ASP A 300 -18.26 27.56 -19.01
CA ASP A 300 -19.58 27.01 -19.28
C ASP A 300 -19.68 25.51 -18.92
N PHE A 301 -18.61 24.73 -19.12
CA PHE A 301 -18.56 23.33 -18.71
C PHE A 301 -18.28 23.15 -17.21
N HIS A 302 -19.15 22.41 -16.54
CA HIS A 302 -19.06 22.09 -15.12
C HIS A 302 -18.96 20.57 -14.91
N LEU A 303 -17.88 20.10 -14.29
CA LEU A 303 -17.65 18.68 -14.00
C LEU A 303 -18.65 18.18 -12.95
N PHE A 304 -18.77 18.91 -11.84
CA PHE A 304 -19.82 18.76 -10.83
C PHE A 304 -20.85 19.86 -11.08
N GLY A 305 -22.11 19.50 -11.31
CA GLY A 305 -23.10 20.48 -11.73
C GLY A 305 -23.58 21.36 -10.57
N PRO A 306 -23.89 22.65 -10.78
CA PRO A 306 -24.36 23.52 -9.72
C PRO A 306 -25.65 22.98 -9.06
N PRO A 307 -25.78 23.06 -7.73
CA PRO A 307 -26.98 22.63 -7.02
C PRO A 307 -28.16 23.54 -7.38
N GLY A 308 -29.27 22.95 -7.83
CA GLY A 308 -30.46 23.69 -8.23
C GLY A 308 -31.61 22.84 -8.77
N LYS A 309 -32.73 23.50 -9.08
CA LYS A 309 -33.94 22.90 -9.69
C LYS A 309 -33.69 22.60 -11.18
N LYS A 310 -32.96 21.51 -11.45
CA LYS A 310 -32.88 20.85 -12.77
C LYS A 310 -33.94 19.74 -12.87
N ASP A 311 -34.29 19.35 -14.10
CA ASP A 311 -35.00 18.10 -14.36
C ASP A 311 -34.26 16.92 -13.67
N PRO A 312 -34.94 16.03 -12.92
CA PRO A 312 -34.30 14.87 -12.29
C PRO A 312 -33.44 14.01 -13.23
N VAL A 313 -33.77 13.93 -14.52
CA VAL A 313 -33.03 13.17 -15.54
C VAL A 313 -31.69 13.82 -15.92
N LEU A 314 -31.52 15.11 -15.61
CA LEU A 314 -30.28 15.89 -15.86
C LEU A 314 -29.38 16.03 -14.62
N LYS A 315 -29.73 15.38 -13.50
CA LYS A 315 -28.94 15.40 -12.26
C LYS A 315 -27.98 14.20 -12.19
N ASP A 316 -26.88 14.38 -11.46
CA ASP A 316 -25.91 13.32 -11.14
C ASP A 316 -25.28 12.61 -12.37
N LEU A 317 -25.02 13.36 -13.46
CA LEU A 317 -24.40 12.83 -14.69
C LEU A 317 -22.86 12.77 -14.55
N LEU A 318 -22.25 11.61 -14.80
CA LEU A 318 -20.83 11.25 -14.58
C LEU A 318 -20.40 11.21 -13.11
N PHE A 319 -20.76 12.26 -12.35
CA PHE A 319 -20.48 12.45 -10.94
C PHE A 319 -21.70 13.08 -10.27
N LYS A 320 -21.79 13.01 -8.94
CA LYS A 320 -22.82 13.73 -8.20
C LYS A 320 -22.71 15.24 -8.39
N ASP A 321 -23.87 15.90 -8.55
CA ASP A 321 -23.94 17.36 -8.57
C ASP A 321 -23.52 17.95 -7.20
N SER A 322 -23.63 17.18 -6.11
CA SER A 322 -23.18 17.58 -4.77
C SER A 322 -21.70 17.33 -4.49
N ALA A 323 -20.95 16.73 -5.42
CA ALA A 323 -19.52 16.51 -5.25
C ALA A 323 -18.77 17.84 -5.41
N ILE A 324 -17.82 18.11 -4.52
CA ILE A 324 -17.00 19.34 -4.58
C ILE A 324 -15.62 19.10 -5.19
N MET A 325 -15.11 17.87 -5.08
CA MET A 325 -13.84 17.42 -5.68
C MET A 325 -13.80 15.88 -5.74
N LEU A 326 -12.76 15.34 -6.39
CA LEU A 326 -12.39 13.93 -6.34
C LEU A 326 -11.08 13.76 -5.56
N LYS A 327 -11.04 12.83 -4.61
CA LYS A 327 -9.83 12.47 -3.84
C LYS A 327 -9.29 11.14 -4.33
N ARG A 328 -7.98 11.05 -4.61
CA ARG A 328 -7.33 9.78 -4.99
C ARG A 328 -7.49 8.77 -3.86
N VAL A 329 -7.85 7.54 -4.21
CA VAL A 329 -7.90 6.41 -3.28
C VAL A 329 -6.51 5.75 -3.24
N PRO A 330 -5.97 5.38 -2.07
CA PRO A 330 -4.69 4.67 -1.96
C PRO A 330 -4.71 3.31 -2.66
N GLU A 331 -3.59 2.90 -3.26
CA GLU A 331 -3.47 1.71 -4.14
C GLU A 331 -3.81 0.37 -3.47
N LEU A 332 -3.54 0.26 -2.17
CA LEU A 332 -3.84 -0.91 -1.34
C LEU A 332 -5.35 -1.05 -1.02
N MET A 333 -6.16 -0.03 -1.31
CA MET A 333 -7.60 -0.08 -1.10
C MET A 333 -8.29 -1.04 -2.09
N ASP A 334 -9.10 -1.94 -1.57
CA ASP A 334 -10.06 -2.72 -2.37
C ASP A 334 -11.51 -2.31 -2.05
N SER A 335 -12.47 -2.94 -2.73
CA SER A 335 -13.90 -2.68 -2.50
C SER A 335 -14.34 -2.94 -1.06
N GLN A 336 -13.75 -3.91 -0.36
CA GLN A 336 -14.13 -4.28 1.01
C GLN A 336 -13.61 -3.27 2.03
N LEU A 337 -12.34 -2.87 1.91
CA LEU A 337 -11.74 -1.81 2.75
C LEU A 337 -12.41 -0.46 2.49
N TYR A 338 -12.75 -0.13 1.24
CA TYR A 338 -13.40 1.13 0.89
C TYR A 338 -14.81 1.25 1.47
N LEU A 339 -15.56 0.15 1.51
CA LEU A 339 -16.92 0.12 2.06
C LEU A 339 -16.95 0.00 3.59
N GLY A 340 -15.92 -0.59 4.18
CA GLY A 340 -15.83 -0.86 5.62
C GLY A 340 -16.58 -2.12 6.05
N PHE A 341 -16.19 -2.68 7.20
CA PHE A 341 -16.70 -3.95 7.72
C PHE A 341 -18.23 -3.97 7.87
N GLU A 342 -18.81 -2.98 8.54
CA GLU A 342 -20.26 -2.92 8.81
C GLU A 342 -21.08 -2.89 7.51
N TYR A 343 -20.75 -1.98 6.58
CA TYR A 343 -21.52 -1.86 5.36
C TYR A 343 -21.30 -3.06 4.42
N TYR A 344 -20.06 -3.56 4.31
CA TYR A 344 -19.76 -4.73 3.48
C TYR A 344 -20.44 -6.00 4.01
N SER A 345 -20.42 -6.23 5.33
CA SER A 345 -21.12 -7.36 5.96
C SER A 345 -22.65 -7.24 5.81
N ALA A 346 -23.23 -6.05 5.97
CA ALA A 346 -24.65 -5.82 5.73
C ALA A 346 -25.09 -6.16 4.30
N ILE A 347 -24.30 -5.80 3.28
CA ILE A 347 -24.58 -6.21 1.88
C ILE A 347 -24.43 -7.73 1.71
N GLN A 348 -23.46 -8.37 2.35
CA GLN A 348 -23.33 -9.83 2.30
C GLN A 348 -24.51 -10.55 2.96
N SER A 349 -25.03 -10.05 4.07
CA SER A 349 -26.20 -10.62 4.75
C SER A 349 -27.45 -10.60 3.86
N LEU A 350 -27.60 -9.59 3.00
CA LEU A 350 -28.67 -9.51 1.98
C LEU A 350 -28.51 -10.49 0.80
N ARG A 351 -27.46 -11.32 0.77
CA ARG A 351 -27.14 -12.22 -0.37
C ARG A 351 -26.77 -13.65 0.02
N LYS A 352 -26.37 -13.90 1.26
CA LYS A 352 -25.97 -15.22 1.74
C LYS A 352 -27.14 -15.99 2.33
N ASP A 353 -27.04 -17.32 2.30
CA ASP A 353 -27.86 -18.16 3.16
C ASP A 353 -27.60 -17.90 4.64
N GLN A 354 -28.68 -17.88 5.41
CA GLN A 354 -28.64 -17.72 6.86
C GLN A 354 -27.97 -18.90 7.58
N LEU A 355 -27.74 -20.02 6.89
CA LEU A 355 -26.93 -21.17 7.33
C LEU A 355 -25.49 -20.80 7.76
N THR A 356 -25.04 -19.55 7.57
CA THR A 356 -23.73 -19.07 8.01
C THR A 356 -23.74 -18.06 9.18
N VAL A 357 -24.91 -17.68 9.70
CA VAL A 357 -25.05 -16.61 10.73
C VAL A 357 -24.81 -17.10 12.16
N SER A 358 -24.64 -18.41 12.39
CA SER A 358 -24.09 -18.97 13.64
C SER A 358 -23.38 -20.29 13.34
N PRO A 359 -22.08 -20.45 13.67
CA PRO A 359 -21.53 -20.14 15.01
C PRO A 359 -20.28 -19.23 15.02
N ARG A 360 -20.01 -18.46 13.96
CA ARG A 360 -18.81 -17.59 13.87
C ARG A 360 -18.74 -16.47 14.91
N GLU A 361 -19.84 -16.09 15.55
CA GLU A 361 -19.80 -15.09 16.61
C GLU A 361 -19.11 -15.58 17.89
N ASN A 362 -19.06 -16.90 18.11
CA ASN A 362 -18.57 -17.50 19.36
C ASN A 362 -17.10 -17.90 19.39
N LYS A 363 -16.43 -17.97 18.24
CA LYS A 363 -14.99 -18.25 18.16
C LYS A 363 -14.20 -16.99 17.84
N ILE A 364 -12.92 -16.97 18.23
CA ILE A 364 -11.99 -15.89 17.91
C ILE A 364 -10.99 -16.37 16.87
N GLN A 365 -10.91 -15.66 15.74
CA GLN A 365 -9.92 -15.90 14.69
C GLN A 365 -8.61 -15.17 15.04
N TRP A 366 -7.61 -15.88 15.54
CA TRP A 366 -6.26 -15.34 15.74
C TRP A 366 -5.52 -15.26 14.41
N CYS A 367 -4.90 -14.11 14.12
CA CYS A 367 -4.06 -13.96 12.93
C CYS A 367 -2.60 -14.28 13.24
N ALA A 368 -2.08 -15.30 12.57
CA ALA A 368 -0.69 -15.72 12.66
C ALA A 368 0.11 -15.22 11.44
N VAL A 369 1.32 -14.71 11.68
CA VAL A 369 2.22 -14.22 10.64
C VAL A 369 3.18 -15.33 10.21
N GLY A 370 3.01 -15.84 9.00
CA GLY A 370 3.81 -16.92 8.44
C GLY A 370 3.49 -18.32 9.02
N LYS A 371 4.22 -19.32 8.52
CA LYS A 371 3.93 -20.76 8.74
C LYS A 371 4.26 -21.23 10.16
N ASP A 372 5.28 -20.67 10.80
CA ASP A 372 5.72 -21.08 12.14
C ASP A 372 4.72 -20.62 13.22
N GLU A 373 4.32 -19.35 13.16
CA GLU A 373 3.23 -18.84 14.01
C GLU A 373 1.93 -19.59 13.76
N LYS A 374 1.58 -19.86 12.48
CA LYS A 374 0.38 -20.63 12.16
C LYS A 374 0.42 -22.03 12.77
N SER A 375 1.58 -22.69 12.76
CA SER A 375 1.78 -24.01 13.38
C SER A 375 1.66 -23.96 14.91
N LYS A 376 2.18 -22.91 15.57
CA LYS A 376 1.99 -22.70 17.02
C LYS A 376 0.51 -22.39 17.34
N CYS A 377 -0.14 -21.59 16.50
CA CYS A 377 -1.55 -21.24 16.63
C CYS A 377 -2.44 -22.48 16.44
N ASP A 378 -2.18 -23.33 15.45
CA ASP A 378 -2.97 -24.56 15.24
C ASP A 378 -2.85 -25.51 16.43
N ARG A 379 -1.67 -25.60 17.06
CA ARG A 379 -1.52 -26.31 18.34
C ARG A 379 -2.36 -25.67 19.46
N TRP A 380 -2.39 -24.34 19.56
CA TRP A 380 -3.24 -23.61 20.50
C TRP A 380 -4.74 -23.86 20.25
N SER A 381 -5.17 -23.87 18.98
CA SER A 381 -6.53 -24.17 18.56
C SER A 381 -6.97 -25.58 18.99
N VAL A 382 -6.09 -26.57 18.85
CA VAL A 382 -6.36 -27.94 19.31
C VAL A 382 -6.46 -28.03 20.83
N VAL A 383 -5.55 -27.43 21.60
CA VAL A 383 -5.61 -27.52 23.09
C VAL A 383 -6.72 -26.66 23.70
N SER A 384 -7.12 -25.58 23.05
CA SER A 384 -8.26 -24.72 23.44
C SER A 384 -9.62 -25.29 23.02
N ASN A 385 -9.68 -26.52 22.51
CA ASN A 385 -10.89 -27.17 22.00
C ASN A 385 -11.64 -26.34 20.94
N GLY A 386 -10.91 -25.50 20.18
CA GLY A 386 -11.48 -24.63 19.15
C GLY A 386 -12.18 -23.37 19.65
N GLU A 387 -11.93 -22.90 20.88
CA GLU A 387 -12.24 -21.51 21.29
C GLU A 387 -11.43 -20.49 20.47
N VAL A 388 -10.17 -20.83 20.19
CA VAL A 388 -9.29 -20.13 19.25
C VAL A 388 -9.29 -20.87 17.92
N GLU A 389 -9.48 -20.16 16.82
CA GLU A 389 -9.22 -20.64 15.46
C GLU A 389 -8.15 -19.75 14.81
N CYS A 390 -7.47 -20.26 13.79
CA CYS A 390 -6.24 -19.65 13.28
C CYS A 390 -6.32 -19.35 11.79
N THR A 391 -6.14 -18.08 11.45
CA THR A 391 -5.93 -17.61 10.08
C THR A 391 -4.46 -17.21 9.90
N VAL A 392 -3.96 -17.24 8.66
CA VAL A 392 -2.56 -16.93 8.34
C VAL A 392 -2.47 -15.76 7.38
N ALA A 393 -1.45 -14.92 7.56
CA ALA A 393 -1.04 -13.89 6.62
C ALA A 393 0.48 -13.89 6.45
N ASP A 394 0.98 -13.32 5.36
CA ASP A 394 2.41 -13.33 5.06
C ASP A 394 3.20 -12.26 5.85
N ASN A 395 2.51 -11.24 6.36
CA ASN A 395 3.09 -10.18 7.19
C ASN A 395 2.04 -9.54 8.13
N THR A 396 2.52 -8.72 9.06
CA THR A 396 1.70 -8.05 10.08
C THR A 396 0.66 -7.08 9.49
N LYS A 397 0.96 -6.39 8.38
CA LYS A 397 -0.01 -5.47 7.74
C LYS A 397 -1.20 -6.25 7.21
N ASP A 398 -0.96 -7.39 6.56
CA ASP A 398 -2.00 -8.26 6.02
C ASP A 398 -2.87 -8.84 7.15
N CYS A 399 -2.30 -9.11 8.32
CA CYS A 399 -3.09 -9.45 9.51
C CYS A 399 -3.97 -8.27 9.98
N ILE A 400 -3.45 -7.04 10.04
CA ILE A 400 -4.28 -5.86 10.35
C ILE A 400 -5.42 -5.70 9.32
N ILE A 401 -5.14 -5.87 8.03
CA ILE A 401 -6.14 -5.86 6.95
C ILE A 401 -7.19 -6.96 7.15
N LYS A 402 -6.78 -8.18 7.50
CA LYS A 402 -7.71 -9.28 7.81
C LYS A 402 -8.61 -8.94 9.01
N ILE A 403 -8.08 -8.28 10.03
CA ILE A 403 -8.88 -7.81 11.18
C ILE A 403 -9.85 -6.70 10.74
N MET A 404 -9.40 -5.71 9.97
CA MET A 404 -10.29 -4.68 9.39
C MET A 404 -11.41 -5.26 8.52
N LYS A 405 -11.15 -6.38 7.83
CA LYS A 405 -12.09 -7.08 6.95
C LYS A 405 -13.05 -8.05 7.65
N GLY A 406 -12.80 -8.42 8.90
CA GLY A 406 -13.52 -9.49 9.59
C GLY A 406 -13.11 -10.91 9.18
N GLU A 407 -11.94 -11.08 8.56
CA GLU A 407 -11.31 -12.38 8.27
C GLU A 407 -10.45 -12.89 9.44
N ALA A 408 -10.09 -11.99 10.36
CA ALA A 408 -9.42 -12.23 11.63
C ALA A 408 -10.09 -11.37 12.72
N ASP A 409 -9.79 -11.63 13.99
CA ASP A 409 -10.31 -10.89 15.14
C ASP A 409 -9.20 -10.28 16.03
N ALA A 410 -8.05 -10.95 16.16
CA ALA A 410 -6.97 -10.56 17.07
C ALA A 410 -5.55 -10.86 16.55
N ILE A 411 -4.57 -10.07 17.00
CA ILE A 411 -3.12 -10.29 16.84
C ILE A 411 -2.35 -9.49 17.92
N SER A 412 -1.20 -10.00 18.41
CA SER A 412 -0.27 -9.22 19.24
C SER A 412 0.70 -8.41 18.38
N LEU A 413 0.84 -7.10 18.67
CA LEU A 413 1.60 -6.13 17.89
C LEU A 413 2.59 -5.37 18.77
N ASP A 414 3.75 -5.00 18.23
CA ASP A 414 4.60 -3.98 18.85
C ASP A 414 3.97 -2.58 18.75
N GLY A 415 4.41 -1.64 19.59
CA GLY A 415 3.87 -0.27 19.65
C GLY A 415 3.82 0.48 18.30
N GLY A 416 4.69 0.17 17.34
CA GLY A 416 4.67 0.79 16.01
C GLY A 416 3.51 0.28 15.16
N PHE A 417 3.25 -1.02 15.20
CA PHE A 417 2.04 -1.58 14.58
C PHE A 417 0.77 -1.30 15.39
N VAL A 418 0.83 -1.11 16.72
CA VAL A 418 -0.32 -0.62 17.51
C VAL A 418 -0.71 0.81 17.09
N TYR A 419 0.25 1.69 16.76
CA TYR A 419 -0.06 2.99 16.15
C TYR A 419 -0.82 2.82 14.83
N THR A 420 -0.31 1.98 13.92
CA THR A 420 -0.92 1.77 12.59
C THR A 420 -2.32 1.16 12.73
N ALA A 421 -2.47 0.10 13.51
CA ALA A 421 -3.74 -0.54 13.83
C ALA A 421 -4.73 0.45 14.48
N GLY A 422 -4.23 1.33 15.34
CA GLY A 422 -4.99 2.40 15.98
C GLY A 422 -5.60 3.39 14.99
N VAL A 423 -4.81 3.89 14.03
CA VAL A 423 -5.27 4.74 12.91
C VAL A 423 -6.24 3.97 12.00
N CYS A 424 -6.11 2.65 11.92
CA CYS A 424 -7.07 1.77 11.24
C CYS A 424 -8.36 1.49 12.03
N GLY A 425 -8.57 2.13 13.19
CA GLY A 425 -9.77 1.98 14.02
C GLY A 425 -9.76 0.77 14.96
N LEU A 426 -8.66 0.03 15.06
CA LEU A 426 -8.50 -1.07 16.02
C LEU A 426 -8.11 -0.53 17.40
N VAL A 427 -8.43 -1.28 18.45
CA VAL A 427 -8.17 -0.92 19.85
C VAL A 427 -7.27 -1.94 20.55
N PRO A 428 -6.36 -1.50 21.45
CA PRO A 428 -5.57 -2.41 22.27
C PRO A 428 -6.45 -3.02 23.38
N VAL A 429 -6.30 -4.33 23.59
CA VAL A 429 -7.14 -5.14 24.48
C VAL A 429 -6.39 -5.54 25.75
N MET A 430 -5.18 -6.08 25.60
CA MET A 430 -4.28 -6.50 26.67
C MET A 430 -2.82 -6.23 26.25
N GLY A 431 -1.94 -5.88 27.19
CA GLY A 431 -0.52 -5.64 26.94
C GLY A 431 0.38 -6.76 27.48
N GLU A 432 1.41 -7.18 26.74
CA GLU A 432 2.39 -8.17 27.22
C GLU A 432 3.26 -7.56 28.33
N SER A 433 3.41 -8.21 29.49
CA SER A 433 4.38 -7.82 30.52
C SER A 433 5.67 -8.63 30.42
N TYR A 434 6.82 -7.97 30.51
CA TYR A 434 8.15 -8.61 30.53
C TYR A 434 8.87 -8.46 31.88
N GLU A 435 8.32 -7.64 32.78
CA GLU A 435 8.87 -7.36 34.10
C GLU A 435 8.16 -8.18 35.20
N ASP A 436 8.64 -8.02 36.43
CA ASP A 436 8.32 -8.83 37.62
C ASP A 436 6.81 -9.09 37.85
N ASP A 437 6.49 -10.27 38.40
CA ASP A 437 5.13 -10.83 38.51
C ASP A 437 4.15 -9.95 39.33
N SER A 438 4.69 -8.95 40.04
CA SER A 438 3.95 -7.86 40.68
C SER A 438 3.18 -6.95 39.70
N GLN A 439 3.40 -7.03 38.38
CA GLN A 439 2.57 -6.38 37.36
C GLN A 439 1.40 -7.27 36.90
N CYS A 440 1.52 -8.59 37.06
CA CYS A 440 0.53 -9.58 36.63
C CYS A 440 -0.63 -9.80 37.61
N SER A 441 -0.46 -9.32 38.85
CA SER A 441 -1.33 -9.61 40.01
C SER A 441 -2.16 -8.41 40.49
N LYS A 442 -2.12 -7.28 39.76
CA LYS A 442 -2.84 -6.04 40.12
C LYS A 442 -4.18 -5.94 39.39
N GLU A 443 -5.20 -5.45 40.10
CA GLU A 443 -6.43 -4.96 39.47
C GLU A 443 -6.12 -3.75 38.56
N GLU A 444 -6.74 -3.73 37.37
CA GLU A 444 -6.61 -2.75 36.27
C GLU A 444 -5.30 -1.92 36.23
N GLY A 445 -4.24 -2.54 35.68
CA GLY A 445 -2.93 -1.91 35.52
C GLY A 445 -2.83 -0.95 34.32
N GLN A 446 -1.93 0.04 34.44
CA GLN A 446 -1.36 0.72 33.26
C GLN A 446 -0.59 -0.29 32.39
N PRO A 447 -0.46 -0.06 31.07
CA PRO A 447 0.33 -0.94 30.21
C PRO A 447 1.76 -1.08 30.74
N ALA A 448 2.27 -2.31 30.70
CA ALA A 448 3.68 -2.57 30.91
C ALA A 448 4.50 -1.72 29.93
N SER A 449 5.62 -1.18 30.40
CA SER A 449 6.34 -0.14 29.67
C SER A 449 7.77 -0.02 30.12
N TYR A 450 8.66 0.32 29.19
CA TYR A 450 10.02 0.73 29.50
C TYR A 450 10.26 2.18 29.07
N PHE A 451 11.23 2.85 29.68
CA PHE A 451 11.57 4.22 29.32
C PHE A 451 12.66 4.25 28.24
N ALA A 452 12.43 5.00 27.16
CA ALA A 452 13.43 5.36 26.17
C ALA A 452 14.20 6.60 26.64
N VAL A 453 15.53 6.52 26.67
CA VAL A 453 16.40 7.55 27.22
C VAL A 453 17.54 7.90 26.26
N ALA A 454 18.00 9.15 26.34
CA ALA A 454 19.25 9.60 25.75
C ALA A 454 20.32 9.60 26.84
N VAL A 455 21.33 8.74 26.70
CA VAL A 455 22.46 8.61 27.64
C VAL A 455 23.67 9.31 27.08
N VAL A 456 24.41 10.00 27.95
CA VAL A 456 25.63 10.76 27.65
C VAL A 456 26.67 10.47 28.73
N LYS A 457 27.95 10.71 28.41
CA LYS A 457 29.01 10.65 29.43
C LYS A 457 28.88 11.84 30.39
N LYS A 458 29.15 11.60 31.67
CA LYS A 458 29.16 12.66 32.70
C LYS A 458 30.27 13.69 32.47
N SER A 459 31.42 13.25 31.92
CA SER A 459 32.52 14.12 31.49
C SER A 459 32.09 15.25 30.54
N ASP A 460 31.12 14.97 29.67
CA ASP A 460 30.74 15.84 28.56
C ASP A 460 29.62 16.81 28.98
N GLY A 461 29.82 17.49 30.11
CA GLY A 461 28.82 18.33 30.80
C GLY A 461 28.22 19.48 29.98
N ALA A 462 28.78 19.80 28.80
CA ALA A 462 28.23 20.77 27.86
C ALA A 462 27.07 20.23 26.98
N ILE A 463 26.82 18.92 26.99
CA ILE A 463 25.80 18.28 26.13
C ILE A 463 24.44 18.25 26.82
N THR A 464 23.43 18.78 26.14
CA THR A 464 22.02 18.87 26.53
C THR A 464 21.14 18.44 25.35
N TRP A 465 19.86 18.11 25.59
CA TRP A 465 18.92 17.78 24.51
C TRP A 465 18.80 18.88 23.43
N ASN A 466 19.01 20.15 23.81
CA ASN A 466 18.83 21.30 22.92
C ASN A 466 20.06 21.62 22.04
N ASN A 467 21.23 21.02 22.30
CA ASN A 467 22.45 21.18 21.48
C ASN A 467 23.00 19.86 20.92
N LEU A 468 22.12 18.87 20.71
CA LEU A 468 22.44 17.59 20.07
C LEU A 468 22.72 17.68 18.56
N GLN A 469 22.25 18.73 17.88
CA GLN A 469 22.50 18.90 16.45
C GLN A 469 24.01 19.03 16.19
N GLY A 470 24.53 18.28 15.21
CA GLY A 470 25.95 18.21 14.89
C GLY A 470 26.80 17.37 15.85
N LYS A 471 26.22 16.74 16.88
CA LYS A 471 26.91 15.76 17.75
C LYS A 471 27.04 14.39 17.08
N LYS A 472 27.80 13.50 17.73
CA LYS A 472 27.98 12.09 17.34
C LYS A 472 26.96 11.19 18.01
N SER A 473 26.14 10.47 17.23
CA SER A 473 25.03 9.69 17.78
C SER A 473 25.19 8.16 17.66
N CYS A 474 24.65 7.45 18.65
CA CYS A 474 24.63 5.99 18.71
C CYS A 474 23.20 5.49 18.86
N HIS A 475 22.75 4.63 17.95
CA HIS A 475 21.37 4.18 17.83
C HIS A 475 21.33 2.65 17.78
N THR A 476 20.30 2.04 18.37
CA THR A 476 20.20 0.56 18.41
C THR A 476 20.05 -0.09 17.03
N ALA A 477 19.35 0.59 16.12
CA ALA A 477 19.21 0.34 14.67
C ALA A 477 18.10 1.27 14.14
N VAL A 478 18.08 1.51 12.83
CA VAL A 478 16.99 2.21 12.13
C VAL A 478 15.65 1.51 12.38
N GLY A 479 14.57 2.29 12.57
CA GLY A 479 13.21 1.78 12.78
C GLY A 479 12.92 1.19 14.17
N ARG A 480 13.92 1.05 15.05
CA ARG A 480 13.71 0.57 16.43
C ARG A 480 13.18 1.67 17.33
N THR A 481 12.21 1.34 18.18
CA THR A 481 11.52 2.27 19.08
C THR A 481 12.42 3.26 19.84
N ALA A 482 13.19 2.80 20.83
CA ALA A 482 13.96 3.71 21.68
C ALA A 482 15.22 4.25 21.00
N GLY A 483 15.81 3.48 20.09
CA GLY A 483 17.04 3.86 19.39
C GLY A 483 16.82 4.76 18.17
N TRP A 484 15.62 4.81 17.60
CA TRP A 484 15.35 5.55 16.36
C TRP A 484 14.00 6.26 16.39
N ASN A 485 12.88 5.55 16.58
CA ASN A 485 11.55 6.13 16.35
C ASN A 485 11.25 7.30 17.32
N ILE A 486 11.60 7.15 18.59
CA ILE A 486 11.50 8.21 19.59
C ILE A 486 12.47 9.38 19.31
N PRO A 487 13.81 9.19 19.29
CA PRO A 487 14.72 10.32 19.11
C PRO A 487 14.52 11.04 17.77
N MET A 488 14.40 10.30 16.66
CA MET A 488 14.21 10.91 15.34
C MET A 488 12.82 11.53 15.19
N GLY A 489 11.78 10.99 15.83
CA GLY A 489 10.45 11.60 15.84
C GLY A 489 10.41 12.91 16.64
N LEU A 490 11.06 12.98 17.80
CA LEU A 490 11.20 14.23 18.57
C LEU A 490 12.07 15.27 17.84
N ILE A 491 13.11 14.83 17.11
CA ILE A 491 13.94 15.69 16.27
C ILE A 491 13.11 16.22 15.09
N HIS A 492 12.44 15.34 14.34
CA HIS A 492 11.55 15.70 13.23
C HIS A 492 10.50 16.73 13.66
N ASN A 493 9.86 16.50 14.81
CA ASN A 493 8.83 17.40 15.34
C ASN A 493 9.37 18.80 15.70
N LYS A 494 10.69 18.95 15.90
CA LYS A 494 11.36 20.26 16.09
C LYS A 494 11.84 20.87 14.77
N THR A 495 12.31 20.07 13.81
CA THR A 495 12.98 20.56 12.59
C THR A 495 12.09 20.63 11.35
N GLY A 496 11.06 19.79 11.27
CA GLY A 496 10.25 19.58 10.05
C GLY A 496 11.02 18.95 8.89
N SER A 497 12.22 18.41 9.12
CA SER A 497 13.07 17.82 8.08
C SER A 497 13.10 16.30 8.14
N CYS A 498 12.75 15.67 7.03
CA CYS A 498 12.87 14.23 6.82
C CYS A 498 14.30 13.75 6.51
N ASP A 499 15.26 14.68 6.36
CA ASP A 499 16.68 14.33 6.22
C ASP A 499 17.32 14.14 7.61
N PHE A 500 17.25 12.90 8.10
CA PHE A 500 17.86 12.51 9.37
C PHE A 500 19.38 12.37 9.32
N ASP A 501 19.97 12.28 8.12
CA ASP A 501 21.43 12.14 7.96
C ASP A 501 22.15 13.48 8.20
N ASP A 502 21.44 14.59 7.97
CA ASP A 502 21.95 15.95 8.16
C ASP A 502 21.87 16.49 9.61
N TYR A 503 21.15 15.82 10.52
CA TYR A 503 20.99 16.31 11.90
C TYR A 503 22.24 16.06 12.78
N PHE A 504 22.85 14.88 12.68
CA PHE A 504 24.08 14.53 13.40
C PHE A 504 25.30 14.67 12.47
N SER A 505 26.48 14.95 13.00
CA SER A 505 27.69 15.11 12.17
C SER A 505 28.21 13.76 11.65
N GLU A 506 28.14 12.75 12.52
CA GLU A 506 28.47 11.36 12.30
C GLU A 506 27.60 10.51 13.25
N GLY A 507 27.31 9.27 12.91
CA GLY A 507 26.62 8.36 13.82
C GLY A 507 26.91 6.89 13.57
N CYS A 508 26.41 6.04 14.45
CA CYS A 508 26.12 4.65 14.14
C CYS A 508 24.63 4.35 14.37
N ALA A 509 23.90 4.16 13.28
CA ALA A 509 22.53 3.67 13.23
C ALA A 509 22.46 2.48 12.26
N PRO A 510 22.70 1.25 12.76
CA PRO A 510 22.70 0.07 11.91
C PRO A 510 21.38 -0.09 11.14
N GLY A 511 21.47 -0.37 9.84
CA GLY A 511 20.35 -0.34 8.89
C GLY A 511 20.28 0.94 8.05
N SER A 512 21.07 1.97 8.34
CA SER A 512 21.23 3.13 7.46
C SER A 512 22.02 2.77 6.18
N PRO A 513 21.91 3.57 5.10
CA PRO A 513 22.74 3.39 3.91
C PRO A 513 24.24 3.46 4.24
N PRO A 514 25.11 2.55 3.77
CA PRO A 514 26.53 2.52 4.17
C PRO A 514 27.34 3.80 3.88
N ASN A 515 26.85 4.65 2.98
CA ASN A 515 27.43 5.96 2.62
C ASN A 515 26.86 7.15 3.43
N SER A 516 25.86 6.94 4.28
CA SER A 516 25.27 7.98 5.12
C SER A 516 26.16 8.31 6.33
N ARG A 517 26.05 9.54 6.84
CA ARG A 517 26.77 9.99 8.05
C ARG A 517 26.43 9.13 9.26
N LEU A 518 25.20 8.65 9.35
CA LEU A 518 24.71 7.73 10.38
C LEU A 518 25.33 6.32 10.33
N CYS A 519 26.15 5.98 9.32
CA CYS A 519 26.96 4.75 9.32
C CYS A 519 28.45 4.98 9.63
N LYS A 520 28.92 6.22 9.75
CA LYS A 520 30.35 6.52 9.87
C LYS A 520 31.03 5.90 11.10
N LEU A 521 30.39 5.95 12.26
CA LEU A 521 30.97 5.47 13.53
C LEU A 521 30.89 3.95 13.68
N CYS A 522 30.00 3.28 12.93
CA CYS A 522 29.83 1.82 12.97
C CYS A 522 31.14 1.06 12.66
N GLN A 523 31.34 -0.13 13.23
CA GLN A 523 32.62 -0.84 13.19
C GLN A 523 32.56 -2.22 12.52
N GLY A 524 31.37 -2.70 12.13
CA GLY A 524 31.16 -4.07 11.66
C GLY A 524 31.50 -5.07 12.76
N SER A 525 31.94 -6.28 12.39
CA SER A 525 32.32 -7.35 13.31
C SER A 525 33.69 -7.16 13.99
N GLY A 526 34.38 -6.05 13.73
CA GLY A 526 35.73 -5.75 14.24
C GLY A 526 36.87 -6.03 13.26
N GLU A 527 36.68 -6.96 12.31
CA GLU A 527 37.68 -7.28 11.27
C GLU A 527 37.18 -7.07 9.82
N ASN A 528 35.85 -7.10 9.59
CA ASN A 528 35.27 -6.97 8.24
C ASN A 528 34.52 -5.64 8.02
N LEU A 529 35.09 -4.76 7.17
CA LEU A 529 34.47 -3.50 6.71
C LEU A 529 33.14 -3.68 5.95
N LEU A 530 32.79 -4.90 5.53
CA LEU A 530 31.58 -5.22 4.75
C LEU A 530 30.34 -5.53 5.60
N GLU A 531 30.49 -5.70 6.91
CA GLU A 531 29.38 -5.87 7.86
C GLU A 531 29.08 -4.57 8.63
N LYS A 532 29.83 -3.50 8.31
CA LYS A 532 29.66 -2.17 8.89
C LYS A 532 28.25 -1.65 8.63
N CYS A 533 27.59 -1.23 9.71
CA CYS A 533 26.23 -0.69 9.71
C CYS A 533 25.12 -1.69 9.35
N VAL A 534 25.37 -3.01 9.35
CA VAL A 534 24.30 -4.01 9.16
C VAL A 534 23.41 -4.08 10.40
N ALA A 535 22.08 -4.11 10.21
CA ALA A 535 21.09 -4.15 11.30
C ALA A 535 20.97 -5.53 12.00
N SER A 536 22.09 -6.14 12.37
CA SER A 536 22.17 -7.42 13.07
C SER A 536 23.34 -7.44 14.06
N SER A 537 23.44 -8.49 14.88
CA SER A 537 24.54 -8.68 15.84
C SER A 537 25.94 -8.86 15.21
N HIS A 538 26.04 -8.89 13.88
CA HIS A 538 27.33 -8.83 13.17
C HIS A 538 27.94 -7.42 13.19
N GLU A 539 27.17 -6.37 13.51
CA GLU A 539 27.69 -5.04 13.81
C GLU A 539 27.92 -4.88 15.32
N LYS A 540 29.17 -4.59 15.71
CA LYS A 540 29.63 -4.38 17.10
C LYS A 540 28.79 -3.37 17.87
N TYR A 541 28.23 -2.37 17.19
CA TYR A 541 27.39 -1.33 17.80
C TYR A 541 25.88 -1.56 17.64
N TYR A 542 25.43 -2.75 17.24
CA TYR A 542 24.02 -3.08 17.12
C TYR A 542 23.31 -3.31 18.46
N GLY A 543 22.02 -2.94 18.51
CA GLY A 543 21.16 -3.19 19.64
C GLY A 543 21.43 -2.28 20.84
N TYR A 544 20.83 -2.61 22.00
CA TYR A 544 20.94 -1.79 23.20
C TYR A 544 22.37 -1.73 23.74
N THR A 545 23.01 -2.89 23.93
CA THR A 545 24.40 -2.99 24.41
C THR A 545 25.38 -2.37 23.41
N GLY A 546 25.21 -2.63 22.11
CA GLY A 546 26.08 -2.05 21.08
C GLY A 546 25.98 -0.53 20.98
N ALA A 547 24.78 0.06 21.12
CA ALA A 547 24.62 1.50 21.14
C ALA A 547 25.25 2.16 22.39
N LEU A 548 25.18 1.51 23.56
CA LEU A 548 25.90 1.96 24.76
C LEU A 548 27.43 1.85 24.57
N ARG A 549 27.91 0.75 23.99
CA ARG A 549 29.33 0.56 23.63
C ARG A 549 29.82 1.61 22.64
N CYS A 550 28.99 1.97 21.67
CA CYS A 550 29.26 3.07 20.73
C CYS A 550 29.45 4.41 21.47
N LEU A 551 28.61 4.74 22.45
CA LEU A 551 28.80 5.93 23.30
C LEU A 551 30.12 5.87 24.06
N VAL A 552 30.45 4.73 24.68
CA VAL A 552 31.72 4.57 25.40
C VAL A 552 32.92 4.79 24.47
N GLU A 553 32.95 4.12 23.31
CA GLU A 553 34.11 4.08 22.42
C GLU A 553 34.24 5.29 21.47
N GLN A 554 33.14 5.90 20.96
CA GLN A 554 33.21 6.89 19.86
C GLN A 554 32.13 8.00 19.84
N GLY A 555 30.93 7.75 20.36
CA GLY A 555 29.80 8.67 20.28
C GLY A 555 29.73 9.68 21.43
N ASP A 556 28.91 10.71 21.23
CA ASP A 556 28.58 11.74 22.23
C ASP A 556 27.28 11.38 22.98
N VAL A 557 26.32 10.72 22.32
CA VAL A 557 25.00 10.33 22.86
C VAL A 557 24.58 8.93 22.38
N ALA A 558 23.98 8.12 23.26
CA ALA A 558 23.32 6.86 22.92
C ALA A 558 21.81 6.88 23.22
N PHE A 559 21.01 6.39 22.28
CA PHE A 559 19.57 6.25 22.42
C PHE A 559 19.20 4.79 22.72
N ILE A 560 18.82 4.51 23.97
CA ILE A 560 18.64 3.14 24.52
C ILE A 560 17.47 3.09 25.51
N LYS A 561 17.13 1.89 26.03
CA LYS A 561 16.22 1.74 27.18
C LYS A 561 16.95 2.08 28.48
N HIS A 562 16.23 2.59 29.47
CA HIS A 562 16.77 2.99 30.78
C HIS A 562 17.60 1.90 31.49
N SER A 563 17.17 0.63 31.42
CA SER A 563 17.85 -0.46 32.14
C SER A 563 19.21 -0.86 31.53
N THR A 564 19.49 -0.52 30.26
CA THR A 564 20.70 -0.95 29.55
C THR A 564 21.99 -0.53 30.24
N VAL A 565 22.04 0.65 30.84
CA VAL A 565 23.24 1.12 31.56
C VAL A 565 23.49 0.21 32.76
N GLY A 566 22.47 0.04 33.62
CA GLY A 566 22.50 -0.86 34.78
C GLY A 566 22.66 -2.35 34.47
N GLU A 567 22.52 -2.78 33.22
CA GLU A 567 22.82 -4.12 32.72
C GLU A 567 24.31 -4.31 32.35
N ASN A 568 25.06 -3.23 32.09
CA ASN A 568 26.40 -3.28 31.49
C ASN A 568 27.54 -2.69 32.35
N ILE A 569 27.24 -2.18 33.54
CA ILE A 569 28.19 -1.57 34.48
C ILE A 569 28.42 -2.47 35.72
N ASP A 570 29.24 -2.00 36.65
CA ASP A 570 29.43 -2.59 37.99
C ASP A 570 29.80 -4.10 37.96
N GLY A 571 30.55 -4.50 36.93
CA GLY A 571 31.00 -5.89 36.72
C GLY A 571 29.94 -6.87 36.22
N LYS A 572 28.72 -6.40 35.89
CA LYS A 572 27.65 -7.25 35.32
C LYS A 572 27.97 -7.70 33.89
N ASN A 573 28.49 -6.79 33.06
CA ASN A 573 29.14 -7.16 31.80
C ASN A 573 30.65 -7.34 32.05
N LYS A 574 31.20 -8.45 31.54
CA LYS A 574 32.59 -8.88 31.73
C LYS A 574 33.49 -8.61 30.52
N GLU A 575 32.95 -8.06 29.43
CA GLU A 575 33.72 -7.67 28.24
C GLU A 575 34.65 -6.47 28.54
N ASP A 576 35.80 -6.42 27.86
CA ASP A 576 36.87 -5.46 28.16
C ASP A 576 36.46 -3.98 28.06
N TRP A 577 35.55 -3.62 27.15
CA TRP A 577 35.06 -2.25 26.99
C TRP A 577 34.16 -1.79 28.16
N ALA A 578 33.60 -2.75 28.91
CA ALA A 578 32.70 -2.50 30.03
C ALA A 578 33.41 -2.62 31.41
N LYS A 579 34.63 -3.16 31.43
CA LYS A 579 35.41 -3.30 32.68
C LYS A 579 35.74 -1.93 33.26
N GLY A 580 35.34 -1.73 34.52
CA GLY A 580 35.58 -0.51 35.27
C GLY A 580 34.55 0.61 35.05
N LEU A 581 33.54 0.41 34.19
CA LEU A 581 32.42 1.35 34.07
C LEU A 581 31.49 1.24 35.28
N THR A 582 31.07 2.39 35.79
CA THR A 582 30.19 2.57 36.95
C THR A 582 28.94 3.35 36.57
N VAL A 583 27.96 3.41 37.47
CA VAL A 583 26.73 4.19 37.25
C VAL A 583 27.00 5.70 37.16
N ASP A 584 28.09 6.16 37.79
CA ASP A 584 28.49 7.57 37.85
C ASP A 584 29.19 8.08 36.59
N ASP A 585 29.55 7.22 35.64
CA ASP A 585 30.15 7.65 34.37
C ASP A 585 29.13 8.22 33.37
N PHE A 586 27.83 8.06 33.65
CA PHE A 586 26.73 8.34 32.73
C PHE A 586 25.65 9.26 33.33
N GLU A 587 25.05 10.08 32.49
CA GLU A 587 23.87 10.89 32.80
C GLU A 587 22.82 10.76 31.69
N LEU A 588 21.56 11.10 32.02
CA LEU A 588 20.45 11.17 31.07
C LEU A 588 20.26 12.60 30.59
N LEU A 589 19.91 12.77 29.31
CA LEU A 589 19.39 14.05 28.79
C LEU A 589 17.87 14.09 28.89
N CYS A 590 17.35 15.11 29.56
CA CYS A 590 15.91 15.36 29.65
C CYS A 590 15.46 16.27 28.49
N THR A 591 14.23 16.09 28.00
CA THR A 591 13.70 16.82 26.84
C THR A 591 13.53 18.33 27.07
N ASP A 592 13.50 18.77 28.32
CA ASP A 592 13.51 20.18 28.74
C ASP A 592 14.91 20.83 28.72
N GLY A 593 15.96 20.04 28.47
CA GLY A 593 17.35 20.49 28.42
C GLY A 593 18.17 20.23 29.68
N ARG A 594 17.57 19.73 30.77
CA ARG A 594 18.30 19.30 31.98
C ARG A 594 19.08 18.00 31.75
N ARG A 595 19.99 17.70 32.68
CA ARG A 595 20.62 16.38 32.87
C ARG A 595 20.13 15.77 34.19
N ALA A 596 20.13 14.44 34.30
CA ALA A 596 19.76 13.71 35.52
C ALA A 596 20.59 12.42 35.68
N ASN A 597 20.55 11.81 36.86
CA ASN A 597 21.18 10.51 37.10
C ASN A 597 20.45 9.40 36.29
N THR A 598 21.16 8.33 35.92
CA THR A 598 20.56 7.20 35.18
C THR A 598 19.44 6.48 35.94
N MET A 599 19.43 6.56 37.27
CA MET A 599 18.35 6.04 38.12
C MET A 599 17.08 6.91 38.13
N ASP A 600 17.18 8.19 37.74
CA ASP A 600 16.06 9.14 37.71
C ASP A 600 15.22 9.04 36.41
N TYR A 601 15.37 7.96 35.64
CA TYR A 601 14.72 7.73 34.35
C TYR A 601 13.19 7.93 34.37
N LYS A 602 12.52 7.74 35.51
CA LYS A 602 11.08 8.00 35.66
C LYS A 602 10.70 9.48 35.51
N THR A 603 11.62 10.40 35.79
CA THR A 603 11.42 11.87 35.66
C THR A 603 12.24 12.49 34.53
N CYS A 604 13.25 11.78 34.01
CA CYS A 604 14.10 12.21 32.90
C CYS A 604 14.19 11.11 31.83
N HIS A 605 13.34 11.20 30.80
CA HIS A 605 13.32 10.30 29.66
C HIS A 605 12.87 11.03 28.39
N LEU A 606 13.02 10.38 27.23
CA LEU A 606 12.50 10.89 25.95
C LEU A 606 11.02 10.53 25.76
N ALA A 607 10.65 9.29 26.09
CA ALA A 607 9.28 8.80 26.09
C ALA A 607 9.14 7.57 27.00
N LYS A 608 7.97 7.42 27.62
CA LYS A 608 7.50 6.12 28.11
C LYS A 608 7.08 5.29 26.90
N VAL A 609 7.61 4.08 26.78
CA VAL A 609 7.37 3.19 25.64
C VAL A 609 6.53 2.00 26.10
N PRO A 610 5.37 1.73 25.49
CA PRO A 610 4.57 0.55 25.80
C PRO A 610 5.26 -0.73 25.31
N THR A 611 4.94 -1.85 25.94
CA THR A 611 5.22 -3.20 25.43
C THR A 611 4.31 -3.54 24.25
N HIS A 612 4.38 -4.79 23.77
CA HIS A 612 3.43 -5.27 22.76
C HIS A 612 2.00 -5.33 23.32
N ALA A 613 1.00 -5.22 22.46
CA ALA A 613 -0.39 -5.41 22.83
C ALA A 613 -1.18 -6.20 21.79
N VAL A 614 -2.12 -7.00 22.29
CA VAL A 614 -3.16 -7.61 21.48
C VAL A 614 -4.12 -6.51 21.04
N VAL A 615 -4.31 -6.36 19.73
CA VAL A 615 -5.31 -5.44 19.16
C VAL A 615 -6.48 -6.19 18.54
N ALA A 616 -7.64 -5.54 18.51
CA ALA A 616 -8.87 -6.08 17.94
C ALA A 616 -9.78 -4.97 17.39
N ARG A 617 -10.85 -5.36 16.68
CA ARG A 617 -11.97 -4.43 16.43
C ARG A 617 -12.73 -4.15 17.75
N PRO A 618 -13.24 -2.92 17.98
CA PRO A 618 -13.84 -2.53 19.27
C PRO A 618 -14.95 -3.46 19.77
N GLU A 619 -15.81 -3.96 18.88
CA GLU A 619 -16.94 -4.83 19.20
C GLU A 619 -16.55 -6.26 19.61
N LYS A 620 -15.31 -6.69 19.31
CA LYS A 620 -14.76 -7.99 19.75
C LYS A 620 -13.86 -7.89 20.97
N ALA A 621 -13.43 -6.68 21.37
CA ALA A 621 -12.39 -6.47 22.38
C ALA A 621 -12.69 -7.13 23.74
N ASN A 622 -13.93 -7.04 24.24
CA ASN A 622 -14.29 -7.66 25.53
C ASN A 622 -14.25 -9.20 25.46
N LYS A 623 -14.73 -9.80 24.39
CA LYS A 623 -14.71 -11.26 24.19
C LYS A 623 -13.29 -11.81 24.07
N ILE A 624 -12.41 -11.08 23.40
CA ILE A 624 -10.99 -11.44 23.24
C ILE A 624 -10.27 -11.36 24.59
N ARG A 625 -10.60 -10.37 25.43
CA ARG A 625 -10.08 -10.26 26.80
C ARG A 625 -10.50 -11.45 27.66
N GLU A 626 -11.79 -11.77 27.71
CA GLU A 626 -12.32 -12.92 28.47
C GLU A 626 -11.69 -14.24 28.03
N LEU A 627 -11.56 -14.45 26.72
CA LEU A 627 -10.86 -15.59 26.15
C LEU A 627 -9.40 -15.65 26.61
N LEU A 628 -8.62 -14.58 26.42
CA LEU A 628 -7.20 -14.57 26.76
C LEU A 628 -6.95 -14.80 28.25
N GLU A 629 -7.80 -14.25 29.13
CA GLU A 629 -7.75 -14.54 30.56
C GLU A 629 -8.02 -16.01 30.91
N GLY A 630 -8.93 -16.68 30.17
CA GLY A 630 -9.18 -18.12 30.32
C GLY A 630 -7.99 -18.94 29.82
N GLN A 631 -7.51 -18.62 28.62
CA GLN A 631 -6.40 -19.31 27.96
C GLN A 631 -5.08 -19.15 28.75
N GLU A 632 -4.80 -17.99 29.33
CA GLU A 632 -3.62 -17.74 30.16
C GLU A 632 -3.64 -18.53 31.49
N LYS A 633 -4.81 -18.73 32.11
CA LYS A 633 -4.96 -19.60 33.30
C LYS A 633 -4.69 -21.08 33.01
N LEU A 634 -4.84 -21.51 31.76
CA LEU A 634 -4.54 -22.87 31.30
C LEU A 634 -3.09 -22.98 30.82
N PHE A 635 -2.63 -22.06 29.98
CA PHE A 635 -1.44 -22.22 29.15
C PHE A 635 -0.38 -21.09 29.32
N GLY A 636 -0.58 -20.16 30.25
CA GLY A 636 0.41 -19.16 30.64
C GLY A 636 1.56 -19.76 31.47
N LEU A 637 2.49 -18.92 31.93
CA LEU A 637 3.69 -19.34 32.67
C LEU A 637 3.38 -20.15 33.94
N HIS A 638 2.27 -19.81 34.61
CA HIS A 638 1.73 -20.48 35.80
C HIS A 638 0.45 -21.28 35.50
N GLY A 639 0.18 -21.57 34.22
CA GLY A 639 -1.04 -22.23 33.76
C GLY A 639 -1.17 -23.68 34.23
N THR A 640 -2.41 -24.10 34.48
CA THR A 640 -2.74 -25.46 34.98
C THR A 640 -2.45 -26.58 33.98
N GLU A 641 -2.42 -26.27 32.68
CA GLU A 641 -2.17 -27.20 31.58
C GLU A 641 -0.91 -26.84 30.75
N LYS A 642 -0.01 -26.02 31.31
CA LYS A 642 1.21 -25.54 30.63
C LYS A 642 2.08 -26.65 30.01
N GLU A 643 2.05 -27.86 30.59
CA GLU A 643 2.78 -29.03 30.09
C GLU A 643 2.23 -29.56 28.74
N ARG A 644 0.96 -29.27 28.42
CA ARG A 644 0.36 -29.57 27.10
C ARG A 644 0.75 -28.52 26.06
N PHE A 645 0.75 -27.25 26.48
CA PHE A 645 1.05 -26.08 25.65
C PHE A 645 1.39 -24.87 26.53
N MET A 646 2.47 -24.16 26.19
CA MET A 646 2.79 -22.85 26.76
C MET A 646 2.58 -21.75 25.70
N MET A 647 1.73 -20.77 26.00
CA MET A 647 1.45 -19.62 25.12
C MET A 647 2.70 -18.77 24.90
N PHE A 648 3.45 -18.48 25.96
CA PHE A 648 4.61 -17.58 25.96
C PHE A 648 5.95 -18.32 25.77
N GLN A 649 5.93 -19.53 25.18
CA GLN A 649 7.14 -20.24 24.78
C GLN A 649 7.06 -20.66 23.32
N SER A 650 8.16 -20.54 22.59
CA SER A 650 8.25 -20.88 21.17
C SER A 650 9.33 -21.94 20.91
N GLN A 651 9.17 -22.73 19.86
CA GLN A 651 10.18 -23.72 19.44
C GLN A 651 11.40 -23.06 18.79
N THR A 652 11.18 -21.92 18.12
CA THR A 652 12.22 -21.08 17.55
C THR A 652 12.41 -19.84 18.43
N LYS A 653 11.66 -18.77 18.19
CA LYS A 653 11.66 -17.54 18.99
C LYS A 653 10.45 -16.66 18.70
N ASP A 654 9.86 -16.07 19.74
CA ASP A 654 8.88 -14.96 19.69
C ASP A 654 7.69 -15.20 18.74
N LEU A 655 7.10 -16.40 18.74
CA LEU A 655 5.94 -16.74 17.90
C LEU A 655 4.62 -16.40 18.62
N LEU A 656 3.73 -15.65 17.98
CA LEU A 656 2.43 -15.12 18.47
C LEU A 656 2.52 -14.08 19.60
N PHE A 657 3.45 -14.26 20.54
CA PHE A 657 3.78 -13.40 21.67
C PHE A 657 5.29 -13.42 21.89
N LYS A 658 5.85 -12.44 22.61
CA LYS A 658 7.26 -12.53 23.03
C LYS A 658 7.49 -13.70 24.00
N ASP A 659 8.61 -14.41 23.85
CA ASP A 659 8.96 -15.51 24.77
C ASP A 659 9.36 -15.02 26.17
N LEU A 660 9.59 -13.71 26.32
CA LEU A 660 9.81 -13.04 27.60
C LEU A 660 8.51 -12.62 28.29
N THR A 661 7.34 -12.91 27.72
CA THR A 661 6.05 -12.55 28.30
C THR A 661 5.80 -13.35 29.58
N ARG A 662 5.68 -12.63 30.69
CA ARG A 662 5.27 -13.17 31.99
C ARG A 662 3.76 -13.36 32.05
N CYS A 663 3.03 -12.35 31.58
CA CYS A 663 1.57 -12.33 31.58
C CYS A 663 0.99 -11.29 30.61
N LEU A 664 -0.33 -11.31 30.43
CA LEU A 664 -1.10 -10.29 29.72
C LEU A 664 -1.81 -9.34 30.71
N VAL A 665 -1.38 -8.07 30.71
CA VAL A 665 -1.97 -7.01 31.54
C VAL A 665 -3.29 -6.53 30.94
N LYS A 666 -4.36 -6.59 31.72
CA LYS A 666 -5.70 -6.07 31.34
C LYS A 666 -5.66 -4.55 31.22
N LEU A 667 -6.08 -4.02 30.07
CA LEU A 667 -6.18 -2.57 29.86
C LEU A 667 -7.61 -2.08 30.16
N ARG A 668 -7.77 -0.86 30.70
CA ARG A 668 -9.09 -0.25 30.98
C ARG A 668 -10.01 -0.30 29.75
N GLN A 669 -11.30 -0.61 29.93
CA GLN A 669 -12.26 -0.60 28.81
C GLN A 669 -12.34 0.80 28.17
N GLY A 670 -12.32 0.84 26.84
CA GLY A 670 -12.34 2.10 26.07
C GLY A 670 -11.02 2.87 26.07
N ILE A 671 -9.90 2.25 26.47
CA ILE A 671 -8.56 2.83 26.26
C ILE A 671 -8.30 3.01 24.75
N THR A 672 -7.88 4.22 24.36
CA THR A 672 -7.50 4.49 22.97
C THR A 672 -6.08 4.00 22.69
N HIS A 673 -5.76 3.75 21.42
CA HIS A 673 -4.37 3.47 21.03
C HIS A 673 -3.44 4.63 21.45
N LYS A 674 -3.89 5.89 21.40
CA LYS A 674 -3.11 7.04 21.86
C LYS A 674 -2.87 7.03 23.38
N GLU A 675 -3.88 6.72 24.18
CA GLU A 675 -3.73 6.55 25.64
C GLU A 675 -2.77 5.41 26.00
N PHE A 676 -2.86 4.28 25.28
CA PHE A 676 -1.97 3.14 25.46
C PHE A 676 -0.51 3.47 25.09
N LEU A 677 -0.31 4.18 23.97
CA LEU A 677 1.02 4.53 23.46
C LEU A 677 1.69 5.65 24.29
N GLY A 678 0.91 6.57 24.85
CA GLY A 678 1.41 7.80 25.47
C GLY A 678 1.67 8.93 24.46
N ASP A 679 1.55 10.17 24.90
CA ASP A 679 1.59 11.35 24.03
C ASP A 679 2.95 11.51 23.33
N GLU A 680 4.08 11.25 24.01
CA GLU A 680 5.42 11.39 23.43
C GLU A 680 5.71 10.34 22.35
N TYR A 681 5.32 9.08 22.60
CA TYR A 681 5.48 8.02 21.60
C TYR A 681 4.57 8.25 20.39
N TYR A 682 3.30 8.57 20.64
CA TYR A 682 2.32 8.87 19.60
C TYR A 682 2.81 10.05 18.74
N ALA A 683 3.22 11.16 19.36
CA ALA A 683 3.73 12.32 18.64
C ALA A 683 4.98 11.97 17.82
N SER A 684 5.91 11.19 18.36
CA SER A 684 7.14 10.79 17.66
C SER A 684 6.85 9.94 16.42
N VAL A 685 6.00 8.92 16.56
CA VAL A 685 5.64 8.02 15.44
C VAL A 685 4.75 8.73 14.42
N ALA A 686 3.81 9.58 14.84
CA ALA A 686 3.02 10.42 13.94
C ALA A 686 3.93 11.38 13.13
N SER A 687 4.92 11.99 13.78
CA SER A 687 5.87 12.90 13.13
C SER A 687 6.72 12.17 12.07
N LEU A 688 7.26 10.99 12.39
CA LEU A 688 8.03 10.21 11.39
C LEU A 688 7.19 9.75 10.20
N ASN A 689 5.92 9.42 10.43
CA ASN A 689 5.01 8.98 9.38
C ASN A 689 4.63 10.08 8.38
N THR A 690 4.92 11.37 8.63
CA THR A 690 4.74 12.41 7.60
C THR A 690 5.79 12.33 6.50
N CYS A 691 6.93 11.67 6.73
CA CYS A 691 8.02 11.56 5.77
C CYS A 691 7.82 10.45 4.74
N ASN A 692 7.33 9.28 5.17
CA ASN A 692 7.09 8.13 4.30
C ASN A 692 6.03 7.18 4.91
N PRO A 693 4.74 7.55 4.86
CA PRO A 693 3.67 6.73 5.42
C PRO A 693 3.51 5.44 4.62
N SER A 694 3.39 4.31 5.32
CA SER A 694 3.12 3.02 4.66
C SER A 694 1.80 3.05 3.88
N ASP A 695 1.75 2.29 2.79
CA ASP A 695 0.54 1.87 2.06
C ASP A 695 -0.72 1.67 2.94
N LEU A 696 -0.62 0.86 4.01
CA LEU A 696 -1.70 0.61 4.95
C LEU A 696 -2.07 1.87 5.76
N LEU A 697 -1.08 2.65 6.19
CA LEU A 697 -1.34 3.89 6.91
C LEU A 697 -2.03 4.93 6.02
N GLN A 698 -1.69 4.99 4.73
CA GLN A 698 -2.40 5.82 3.74
C GLN A 698 -3.86 5.37 3.56
N VAL A 699 -4.12 4.07 3.45
CA VAL A 699 -5.48 3.49 3.45
C VAL A 699 -6.25 3.92 4.70
N CYS A 700 -5.67 3.72 5.89
CA CYS A 700 -6.36 4.00 7.14
C CYS A 700 -6.58 5.50 7.35
N THR A 701 -5.62 6.36 6.99
CA THR A 701 -5.79 7.83 7.03
C THR A 701 -6.90 8.29 6.08
N PHE A 702 -7.04 7.67 4.90
CA PHE A 702 -8.15 7.93 3.99
C PHE A 702 -9.51 7.52 4.59
N LEU A 703 -9.54 6.46 5.41
CA LEU A 703 -10.73 6.01 6.14
C LEU A 703 -11.01 6.85 7.42
N GLU A 704 -10.01 7.47 8.05
CA GLU A 704 -10.22 8.38 9.19
C GLU A 704 -10.86 9.72 8.77
N ASP A 705 -10.56 10.23 7.58
CA ASP A 705 -11.35 11.31 6.92
C ASP A 705 -12.81 10.89 6.63
N ASN A 706 -13.09 9.60 6.86
CA ASN A 706 -14.36 8.94 6.69
C ASN A 706 -14.94 8.41 8.03
N PRO A 707 -15.23 9.26 9.04
CA PRO A 707 -15.65 8.82 10.39
C PRO A 707 -17.07 8.20 10.48
N GLY A 708 -17.49 7.47 9.45
CA GLY A 708 -18.58 6.49 9.49
C GLY A 708 -18.08 5.05 9.63
N LEU A 709 -16.76 4.84 9.72
CA LEU A 709 -16.14 3.55 10.09
C LEU A 709 -15.66 3.54 11.56
N GLN A 710 -15.98 4.57 12.35
CA GLN A 710 -15.57 4.69 13.76
C GLN A 710 -16.79 4.97 14.65
N LEU A 711 -16.88 4.25 15.77
CA LEU A 711 -17.84 4.49 16.85
C LEU A 711 -17.66 5.90 17.44
N PRO A 712 -18.73 6.54 17.94
CA PRO A 712 -18.70 7.96 18.30
C PRO A 712 -17.87 8.24 19.56
N ALA A 713 -16.77 8.97 19.39
CA ALA A 713 -16.04 9.62 20.49
C ALA A 713 -16.55 11.06 20.74
N ALA A 714 -16.52 11.49 22.01
CA ALA A 714 -17.07 12.77 22.45
C ALA A 714 -16.30 14.00 21.90
N PRO A 715 -16.96 15.17 21.72
CA PRO A 715 -16.36 16.30 21.03
C PRO A 715 -15.37 17.11 21.89
N ALA A 716 -14.14 17.26 21.41
CA ALA A 716 -13.16 18.19 21.95
C ALA A 716 -13.30 19.61 21.33
N ALA A 717 -13.17 20.65 22.16
CA ALA A 717 -13.52 22.02 21.78
C ALA A 717 -12.49 22.72 20.87
N ALA A 718 -12.98 23.37 19.81
CA ALA A 718 -12.16 24.18 18.91
C ALA A 718 -11.73 25.53 19.53
N ARG A 719 -10.44 25.87 19.43
CA ARG A 719 -9.93 27.23 19.72
C ARG A 719 -9.66 28.01 18.43
N ARG A 720 -10.42 29.10 18.24
CA ARG A 720 -10.18 30.09 17.18
C ARG A 720 -8.89 30.88 17.43
N ARG A 721 -8.19 31.26 16.36
CA ARG A 721 -7.39 32.50 16.31
C ARG A 721 -7.95 33.40 15.19
N LEU A 722 -7.89 34.71 15.40
CA LEU A 722 -8.52 35.78 14.62
C LEU A 722 -7.55 36.96 14.49
N SER A 723 -7.84 37.92 13.59
CA SER A 723 -7.08 39.15 13.28
C SER A 723 -5.88 38.94 12.32
N SER A 724 -5.82 39.45 11.07
CA SER A 724 -5.95 40.82 10.47
C SER A 724 -4.64 41.64 10.50
N GLY A 725 -4.31 42.56 9.56
CA GLY A 725 -4.92 42.97 8.28
C GLY A 725 -4.40 44.35 7.78
N GLY A 726 -4.26 44.56 6.45
CA GLY A 726 -3.94 45.86 5.78
C GLY A 726 -2.44 46.21 5.60
N GLY A 727 -1.99 47.04 4.63
CA GLY A 727 -2.66 47.66 3.47
C GLY A 727 -1.79 48.65 2.63
N THR A 728 -2.20 48.91 1.36
CA THR A 728 -1.99 50.11 0.49
C THR A 728 -0.61 50.57 -0.11
N ARG A 729 -0.48 50.36 -1.44
CA ARG A 729 -0.38 51.33 -2.59
C ARG A 729 0.70 52.47 -2.73
N ARG A 730 1.36 52.48 -3.92
CA ARG A 730 1.46 53.53 -5.00
C ARG A 730 2.83 54.15 -5.44
N ASP A 731 3.10 53.95 -6.75
CA ASP A 731 3.50 54.86 -7.85
C ASP A 731 4.83 55.65 -7.94
N GLY A 732 5.47 55.55 -9.13
CA GLY A 732 6.43 56.51 -9.73
C GLY A 732 7.76 55.90 -10.26
N VAL A 733 8.36 56.13 -11.45
CA VAL A 733 8.00 56.47 -12.87
C VAL A 733 9.29 57.04 -13.55
N ARG A 734 9.46 56.85 -14.89
CA ARG A 734 10.42 57.51 -15.85
C ARG A 734 11.88 56.97 -15.91
N ARG A 735 12.60 56.91 -17.06
CA ARG A 735 12.48 57.29 -18.52
C ARG A 735 13.03 56.13 -19.40
N GLY A 736 12.51 55.77 -20.59
CA GLY A 736 12.74 56.36 -21.94
C GLY A 736 13.65 55.44 -22.81
N ALA A 737 13.68 55.39 -24.16
CA ALA A 737 12.93 56.07 -25.25
C ALA A 737 12.84 55.19 -26.56
N ALA A 738 13.08 55.73 -27.76
CA ALA A 738 12.97 55.10 -29.11
C ALA A 738 14.36 54.87 -29.78
N MET A 739 14.58 54.34 -31.02
CA MET A 739 13.80 54.31 -32.28
C MET A 739 14.29 53.19 -33.26
N ALA A 740 13.59 52.98 -34.39
CA ALA A 740 13.82 51.92 -35.39
C ALA A 740 14.64 52.37 -36.65
N GLY A 741 15.09 51.41 -37.49
CA GLY A 741 15.52 51.72 -38.86
C GLY A 741 16.34 50.67 -39.63
N ALA A 742 15.70 49.97 -40.58
CA ALA A 742 16.18 49.45 -41.89
C ALA A 742 17.56 48.76 -42.07
N LEU A 743 17.55 47.58 -42.70
CA LEU A 743 18.43 47.28 -43.86
C LEU A 743 17.85 46.16 -44.77
N GLU A 744 16.87 46.52 -45.60
CA GLU A 744 16.15 45.62 -46.51
C GLU A 744 16.62 45.63 -48.01
N PRO A 745 17.94 45.58 -48.34
CA PRO A 745 18.35 45.27 -49.72
C PRO A 745 19.48 44.22 -49.88
N TYR A 746 19.91 43.51 -48.82
CA TYR A 746 21.04 42.57 -48.92
C TYR A 746 20.64 41.12 -49.34
N LEU A 747 19.36 40.75 -49.19
CA LEU A 747 18.92 39.36 -49.36
C LEU A 747 18.70 38.93 -50.83
N ASP A 748 18.54 39.86 -51.77
CA ASP A 748 18.31 39.53 -53.18
C ASP A 748 19.59 39.26 -53.99
N SER A 749 20.77 39.62 -53.46
CA SER A 749 22.06 39.36 -54.14
C SER A 749 22.50 37.90 -54.02
N LEU A 750 22.31 37.29 -52.84
CA LEU A 750 22.70 35.90 -52.56
C LEU A 750 21.84 34.83 -53.27
N ARG A 751 20.73 35.23 -53.91
CA ARG A 751 19.78 34.32 -54.57
C ARG A 751 20.20 33.90 -55.98
N ARG A 752 21.27 34.48 -56.56
CA ARG A 752 21.62 34.34 -57.99
C ARG A 752 22.84 33.48 -58.35
N GLU A 753 23.62 32.97 -57.40
CA GLU A 753 24.90 32.30 -57.72
C GLU A 753 24.96 30.77 -57.53
N LEU A 754 23.94 30.11 -56.96
CA LEU A 754 24.02 28.67 -56.63
C LEU A 754 22.82 27.86 -57.13
N GLN A 755 22.64 27.83 -58.46
CA GLN A 755 21.82 26.82 -59.16
C GLN A 755 22.62 26.10 -60.28
N ALA A 756 23.29 25.00 -59.87
CA ALA A 756 23.62 23.81 -60.70
C ALA A 756 24.66 23.98 -61.85
N PRO A 757 25.14 22.90 -62.51
CA PRO A 757 24.92 21.46 -62.26
C PRO A 757 26.20 20.58 -62.15
N GLY A 758 26.03 19.31 -61.75
CA GLY A 758 27.09 18.28 -61.74
C GLY A 758 26.65 16.92 -61.19
N PRO A 759 25.91 16.08 -61.96
CA PRO A 759 25.00 15.07 -61.38
C PRO A 759 25.60 13.70 -61.01
N ALA A 760 26.90 13.45 -61.23
CA ALA A 760 27.54 12.16 -60.91
C ALA A 760 28.29 12.15 -59.57
N ALA A 761 28.94 13.27 -59.19
CA ALA A 761 29.71 13.35 -57.95
C ALA A 761 28.80 13.39 -56.71
N PHE A 762 27.69 14.14 -56.77
CA PHE A 762 26.76 14.30 -55.65
C PHE A 762 26.06 13.00 -55.26
N SER A 763 25.71 12.16 -56.23
CA SER A 763 25.06 10.87 -56.02
C SER A 763 26.02 9.84 -55.42
N VAL A 764 27.29 9.82 -55.84
CA VAL A 764 28.34 9.02 -55.18
C VAL A 764 28.64 9.53 -53.76
N LEU A 765 28.71 10.86 -53.57
CA LEU A 765 28.92 11.44 -52.24
C LEU A 765 27.75 11.14 -51.30
N LEU A 766 26.51 11.19 -51.79
CA LEU A 766 25.29 10.87 -51.03
C LEU A 766 25.20 9.36 -50.72
N ALA A 767 25.60 8.49 -51.65
CA ALA A 767 25.67 7.05 -51.42
C ALA A 767 26.76 6.70 -50.39
N LEU A 768 27.95 7.30 -50.47
CA LEU A 768 29.00 7.16 -49.47
C LEU A 768 28.60 7.75 -48.12
N LEU A 769 27.88 8.88 -48.09
CA LEU A 769 27.28 9.42 -46.88
C LEU A 769 26.21 8.50 -46.31
N LEU A 770 25.35 7.88 -47.12
CA LEU A 770 24.33 6.93 -46.66
C LEU A 770 24.95 5.62 -46.15
N VAL A 771 26.01 5.12 -46.78
CA VAL A 771 26.78 3.95 -46.30
C VAL A 771 27.55 4.32 -45.02
N ALA A 772 28.18 5.49 -44.95
CA ALA A 772 28.84 5.97 -43.74
C ALA A 772 27.83 6.23 -42.61
N LEU A 773 26.66 6.80 -42.90
CA LEU A 773 25.59 7.06 -41.93
C LEU A 773 24.92 5.76 -41.49
N THR A 774 24.73 4.76 -42.36
CA THR A 774 24.22 3.45 -41.95
C THR A 774 25.27 2.64 -41.20
N LEU A 775 26.56 2.73 -41.53
CA LEU A 775 27.65 2.18 -40.71
C LEU A 775 27.79 2.92 -39.38
N LEU A 776 27.56 4.23 -39.32
CA LEU A 776 27.55 5.02 -38.09
C LEU A 776 26.33 4.67 -37.24
N LEU A 777 25.13 4.59 -37.82
CA LEU A 777 23.89 4.17 -37.16
C LEU A 777 23.96 2.70 -36.74
N TRP A 778 24.64 1.82 -37.49
CA TRP A 778 24.86 0.42 -37.11
C TRP A 778 25.91 0.32 -36.01
N ARG A 779 26.99 1.11 -36.05
CA ARG A 779 27.94 1.24 -34.92
C ARG A 779 27.29 1.88 -33.69
N LEU A 780 26.36 2.83 -33.85
CA LEU A 780 25.60 3.43 -32.74
C LEU A 780 24.54 2.46 -32.20
N ALA A 781 23.91 1.64 -33.04
CA ALA A 781 23.00 0.57 -32.62
C ALA A 781 23.74 -0.59 -31.95
N GLN A 782 24.96 -0.92 -32.40
CA GLN A 782 25.86 -1.84 -31.71
C GLN A 782 26.41 -1.22 -30.42
N ALA A 783 26.76 0.07 -30.38
CA ALA A 783 27.13 0.79 -29.16
C ALA A 783 25.96 0.91 -28.18
N GLY A 784 24.72 0.90 -28.66
CA GLY A 784 23.50 0.77 -27.85
C GLY A 784 23.41 -0.55 -27.07
N ARG A 785 24.17 -1.59 -27.45
CA ARG A 785 24.35 -2.80 -26.63
C ARG A 785 25.41 -2.63 -25.52
N SER A 786 26.27 -1.62 -25.62
CA SER A 786 27.41 -1.37 -24.71
C SER A 786 27.05 -0.63 -23.42
N GLY A 787 25.77 -0.26 -23.22
CA GLY A 787 25.30 0.38 -21.98
C GLY A 787 25.11 -0.57 -20.81
N ARG A 788 25.00 -1.89 -21.06
CA ARG A 788 24.74 -2.90 -20.01
C ARG A 788 26.05 -3.50 -19.50
N ARG A 789 26.29 -3.39 -18.19
CA ARG A 789 27.48 -3.94 -17.50
C ARG A 789 27.13 -4.85 -16.32
N ALA A 790 25.84 -5.00 -15.98
CA ALA A 790 25.42 -5.77 -14.81
C ALA A 790 25.37 -7.27 -15.09
N VAL A 791 25.83 -8.08 -14.13
CA VAL A 791 25.67 -9.53 -14.07
C VAL A 791 24.87 -9.84 -12.80
N LEU A 792 23.66 -10.36 -12.96
CA LEU A 792 22.75 -10.60 -11.84
C LEU A 792 22.95 -12.01 -11.28
N LEU A 793 23.15 -12.16 -9.97
CA LEU A 793 23.13 -13.45 -9.30
C LEU A 793 21.70 -13.72 -8.80
N LEU A 794 21.05 -14.73 -9.37
CA LEU A 794 19.68 -15.15 -9.06
C LEU A 794 19.69 -16.57 -8.46
N GLY A 795 18.57 -16.99 -7.89
CA GLY A 795 18.38 -18.32 -7.28
C GLY A 795 17.70 -18.25 -5.91
N LEU A 796 17.26 -19.39 -5.40
CA LEU A 796 16.55 -19.50 -4.11
C LEU A 796 17.41 -19.04 -2.91
N CYS A 797 16.80 -18.99 -1.72
CA CYS A 797 17.58 -18.92 -0.47
C CYS A 797 18.59 -20.08 -0.39
N ASP A 798 19.64 -19.89 0.37
CA ASP A 798 20.66 -20.89 0.73
C ASP A 798 21.46 -21.52 -0.43
N ALA A 799 21.12 -21.27 -1.70
CA ALA A 799 21.90 -21.63 -2.89
C ALA A 799 23.33 -21.06 -2.93
N GLY A 800 23.69 -20.19 -1.99
CA GLY A 800 25.05 -19.66 -1.82
C GLY A 800 25.41 -18.50 -2.74
N LYS A 801 24.41 -17.78 -3.28
CA LYS A 801 24.61 -16.59 -4.14
C LYS A 801 25.52 -15.55 -3.51
N THR A 802 25.24 -15.19 -2.25
CA THR A 802 25.96 -14.15 -1.49
C THR A 802 27.37 -14.58 -1.10
N LEU A 803 27.57 -15.87 -0.79
CA LEU A 803 28.90 -16.45 -0.58
C LEU A 803 29.71 -16.45 -1.89
N LEU A 804 29.07 -16.79 -3.01
CA LEU A 804 29.68 -16.76 -4.34
C LEU A 804 30.04 -15.34 -4.78
N PHE A 805 29.18 -14.35 -4.50
CA PHE A 805 29.46 -12.92 -4.65
C PHE A 805 30.68 -12.49 -3.82
N ALA A 806 30.69 -12.80 -2.52
CA ALA A 806 31.78 -12.42 -1.61
C ALA A 806 33.12 -13.06 -2.01
N ARG A 807 33.12 -14.36 -2.35
CA ARG A 807 34.31 -15.09 -2.81
C ARG A 807 34.83 -14.54 -4.13
N LEU A 808 33.99 -14.28 -5.13
CA LEU A 808 34.44 -13.68 -6.41
C LEU A 808 35.09 -12.30 -6.24
N LEU A 809 34.66 -11.51 -5.26
CA LEU A 809 35.16 -10.16 -5.04
C LEU A 809 36.39 -10.09 -4.12
N THR A 810 36.56 -11.07 -3.23
CA THR A 810 37.56 -11.01 -2.14
C THR A 810 38.50 -12.21 -2.05
N GLY A 811 38.21 -13.31 -2.76
CA GLY A 811 38.86 -14.62 -2.62
C GLY A 811 38.50 -15.39 -1.34
N LYS A 812 38.06 -14.70 -0.29
CA LYS A 812 37.92 -15.26 1.08
C LYS A 812 36.54 -15.84 1.36
N TYR A 813 36.52 -16.91 2.16
CA TYR A 813 35.28 -17.46 2.72
C TYR A 813 34.59 -16.45 3.64
N ARG A 814 33.26 -16.54 3.74
CA ARG A 814 32.43 -15.82 4.71
C ARG A 814 31.20 -16.62 5.06
N ASP A 815 30.78 -16.56 6.32
CA ASP A 815 29.41 -16.94 6.66
C ASP A 815 28.43 -15.91 6.10
N THR A 816 27.38 -16.38 5.44
CA THR A 816 26.39 -15.51 4.80
C THR A 816 24.99 -15.85 5.27
N GLN A 817 24.28 -14.85 5.79
CA GLN A 817 22.85 -14.92 6.07
C GLN A 817 22.02 -14.57 4.83
N THR A 818 20.71 -14.80 4.89
CA THR A 818 19.79 -14.51 3.78
C THR A 818 19.74 -13.02 3.43
N SER A 819 20.24 -12.63 2.25
CA SER A 819 20.20 -11.24 1.78
C SER A 819 18.76 -10.69 1.67
N ILE A 820 18.52 -9.54 2.31
CA ILE A 820 17.25 -8.80 2.31
C ILE A 820 17.27 -7.63 1.31
N THR A 821 18.46 -7.20 0.86
CA THR A 821 18.66 -6.15 -0.15
C THR A 821 19.65 -6.61 -1.23
N ASP A 822 19.70 -5.91 -2.36
CA ASP A 822 20.74 -6.14 -3.36
C ASP A 822 22.14 -5.73 -2.85
N SER A 823 23.18 -6.44 -3.30
CA SER A 823 24.58 -6.05 -3.11
C SER A 823 25.25 -5.94 -4.47
N SER A 824 25.83 -4.78 -4.78
CA SER A 824 26.49 -4.54 -6.07
C SER A 824 27.95 -4.15 -5.92
N ALA A 825 28.81 -4.67 -6.80
CA ALA A 825 30.24 -4.39 -6.80
C ALA A 825 30.85 -4.57 -8.19
N VAL A 826 31.95 -3.86 -8.46
CA VAL A 826 32.70 -3.99 -9.71
C VAL A 826 33.70 -5.14 -9.61
N TYR A 827 33.45 -6.22 -10.34
CA TYR A 827 34.37 -7.32 -10.53
C TYR A 827 35.35 -7.00 -11.67
N ARG A 828 36.64 -7.22 -11.41
CA ARG A 828 37.73 -7.06 -12.38
C ARG A 828 38.18 -8.44 -12.83
N VAL A 829 38.14 -8.68 -14.14
CA VAL A 829 38.47 -10.00 -14.68
C VAL A 829 39.98 -10.25 -14.56
N SER A 830 40.37 -11.40 -14.01
CA SER A 830 41.79 -11.68 -13.73
C SER A 830 42.69 -11.79 -14.98
N SER A 831 42.11 -11.95 -16.17
CA SER A 831 42.85 -12.11 -17.43
C SER A 831 43.07 -10.81 -18.22
N ASP A 832 42.32 -9.73 -17.97
CA ASP A 832 42.51 -8.43 -18.62
C ASP A 832 42.13 -7.28 -17.68
N LYS A 833 43.12 -6.42 -17.36
CA LYS A 833 42.98 -5.32 -16.39
C LYS A 833 42.00 -4.22 -16.84
N ASN A 834 41.64 -4.16 -18.13
CA ASN A 834 40.69 -3.17 -18.65
C ASN A 834 39.24 -3.68 -18.75
N ALA A 835 38.99 -4.98 -18.52
CA ALA A 835 37.67 -5.58 -18.58
C ALA A 835 37.01 -5.66 -17.18
N ASN A 836 35.88 -4.97 -17.00
CA ASN A 836 35.13 -4.99 -15.74
C ASN A 836 33.61 -5.04 -15.92
N VAL A 837 32.97 -5.78 -15.02
CA VAL A 837 31.51 -5.97 -14.95
C VAL A 837 31.03 -5.65 -13.54
N THR A 838 29.77 -5.24 -13.40
CA THR A 838 29.13 -5.04 -12.11
C THR A 838 28.41 -6.32 -11.71
N LEU A 839 28.93 -7.08 -10.75
CA LEU A 839 28.16 -8.16 -10.13
C LEU A 839 27.07 -7.54 -9.26
N ILE A 840 25.86 -8.10 -9.27
CA ILE A 840 24.76 -7.73 -8.39
C ILE A 840 24.14 -9.00 -7.80
N ASP A 841 24.34 -9.25 -6.51
CA ASP A 841 23.64 -10.29 -5.75
C ASP A 841 22.23 -9.82 -5.41
N LEU A 842 21.21 -10.63 -5.75
CA LEU A 842 19.81 -10.32 -5.45
C LEU A 842 19.26 -11.22 -4.32
N PRO A 843 18.37 -10.70 -3.46
CA PRO A 843 17.64 -11.48 -2.46
C PRO A 843 17.00 -12.76 -3.04
N GLY A 844 17.24 -13.90 -2.37
CA GLY A 844 16.62 -15.18 -2.75
C GLY A 844 15.22 -15.40 -2.17
N HIS A 845 14.82 -14.58 -1.19
CA HIS A 845 13.56 -14.74 -0.47
C HIS A 845 12.36 -14.53 -1.40
N GLU A 846 11.29 -15.29 -1.19
CA GLU A 846 10.15 -15.35 -2.12
C GLU A 846 9.47 -14.00 -2.33
N SER A 847 9.21 -13.27 -1.24
CA SER A 847 8.62 -11.92 -1.27
C SER A 847 9.49 -10.84 -1.93
N LEU A 848 10.79 -11.08 -2.13
CA LEU A 848 11.74 -10.07 -2.61
C LEU A 848 12.30 -10.38 -4.00
N ARG A 849 12.51 -11.66 -4.34
CA ARG A 849 13.28 -12.08 -5.53
C ARG A 849 12.77 -11.49 -6.85
N LEU A 850 11.45 -11.36 -7.01
CA LEU A 850 10.84 -10.76 -8.21
C LEU A 850 10.90 -9.23 -8.21
N GLN A 851 10.71 -8.57 -7.08
CA GLN A 851 10.81 -7.11 -6.96
C GLN A 851 12.22 -6.61 -7.31
N PHE A 852 13.24 -7.30 -6.81
CA PHE A 852 14.64 -6.98 -7.13
C PHE A 852 15.00 -7.37 -8.57
N LEU A 853 14.48 -8.49 -9.10
CA LEU A 853 14.64 -8.82 -10.52
C LEU A 853 14.06 -7.73 -11.43
N GLU A 854 12.85 -7.23 -11.15
CA GLU A 854 12.21 -6.16 -11.90
C GLU A 854 13.09 -4.90 -11.98
N ARG A 855 13.67 -4.51 -10.84
CA ARG A 855 14.54 -3.34 -10.71
C ARG A 855 15.83 -3.43 -11.54
N PHE A 856 16.38 -4.63 -11.73
CA PHE A 856 17.72 -4.80 -12.33
C PHE A 856 17.75 -5.49 -13.71
N LYS A 857 16.70 -6.21 -14.13
CA LYS A 857 16.66 -6.97 -15.39
C LYS A 857 16.90 -6.13 -16.66
N ALA A 858 16.56 -4.84 -16.63
CA ALA A 858 16.78 -3.93 -17.76
C ALA A 858 18.28 -3.59 -18.00
N ALA A 859 19.09 -3.63 -16.94
CA ALA A 859 20.53 -3.36 -16.96
C ALA A 859 21.40 -4.62 -17.16
N ALA A 860 20.80 -5.81 -17.07
CA ALA A 860 21.48 -7.09 -17.16
C ALA A 860 22.13 -7.33 -18.54
N ARG A 861 23.46 -7.49 -18.54
CA ARG A 861 24.23 -8.06 -19.65
C ARG A 861 24.23 -9.60 -19.58
N ALA A 862 24.24 -10.12 -18.36
CA ALA A 862 24.21 -11.55 -18.08
C ALA A 862 23.46 -11.86 -16.77
N ILE A 863 23.07 -13.12 -16.60
CA ILE A 863 22.41 -13.67 -15.43
C ILE A 863 23.16 -14.95 -15.04
N VAL A 864 23.52 -15.07 -13.77
CA VAL A 864 24.02 -16.32 -13.16
C VAL A 864 22.94 -16.80 -12.20
N PHE A 865 22.24 -17.87 -12.58
CA PHE A 865 21.22 -18.49 -11.76
C PHE A 865 21.86 -19.62 -10.94
N VAL A 866 22.04 -19.38 -9.65
CA VAL A 866 22.72 -20.29 -8.71
C VAL A 866 21.73 -21.30 -8.16
N VAL A 867 22.11 -22.58 -8.22
CA VAL A 867 21.32 -23.72 -7.76
C VAL A 867 22.08 -24.42 -6.63
N ASP A 868 21.40 -24.74 -5.53
CA ASP A 868 21.93 -25.63 -4.50
C ASP A 868 21.93 -27.06 -5.03
N SER A 869 23.09 -27.59 -5.43
CA SER A 869 23.17 -28.93 -6.01
C SER A 869 22.85 -30.05 -5.01
N VAL A 870 22.86 -29.78 -3.70
CA VAL A 870 22.57 -30.74 -2.63
C VAL A 870 21.08 -30.76 -2.30
N ALA A 871 20.46 -29.59 -2.20
CA ALA A 871 19.03 -29.44 -1.92
C ALA A 871 18.15 -29.65 -3.17
N PHE A 872 18.71 -29.50 -4.37
CA PHE A 872 18.00 -29.54 -5.66
C PHE A 872 16.96 -30.66 -5.80
N GLN A 873 17.24 -31.89 -5.35
CA GLN A 873 16.30 -33.01 -5.49
C GLN A 873 14.97 -32.79 -4.73
N ARG A 874 14.97 -31.94 -3.69
CA ARG A 874 13.80 -31.53 -2.90
C ARG A 874 13.18 -30.22 -3.44
N GLU A 875 14.01 -29.30 -3.91
CA GLU A 875 13.62 -27.94 -4.33
C GLU A 875 13.38 -27.79 -5.84
N VAL A 876 13.52 -28.87 -6.63
CA VAL A 876 13.49 -28.83 -8.10
C VAL A 876 12.30 -28.06 -8.68
N LYS A 877 11.14 -28.13 -8.02
CA LYS A 877 9.92 -27.40 -8.41
C LYS A 877 10.07 -25.90 -8.21
N ASP A 878 10.53 -25.46 -7.04
CA ASP A 878 10.69 -24.04 -6.69
C ASP A 878 11.82 -23.39 -7.51
N VAL A 879 12.89 -24.15 -7.78
CA VAL A 879 13.99 -23.77 -8.68
C VAL A 879 13.45 -23.62 -10.12
N ALA A 880 12.70 -24.61 -10.62
CA ALA A 880 12.14 -24.58 -11.96
C ALA A 880 11.07 -23.49 -12.13
N GLU A 881 10.24 -23.23 -11.13
CA GLU A 881 9.22 -22.18 -11.17
C GLU A 881 9.85 -20.79 -11.19
N PHE A 882 10.85 -20.51 -10.33
CA PHE A 882 11.54 -19.22 -10.38
C PHE A 882 12.33 -19.04 -11.68
N LEU A 883 12.99 -20.10 -12.17
CA LEU A 883 13.66 -20.06 -13.48
C LEU A 883 12.66 -19.86 -14.63
N TYR A 884 11.48 -20.49 -14.59
CA TYR A 884 10.41 -20.27 -15.55
C TYR A 884 9.98 -18.80 -15.59
N GLN A 885 9.77 -18.18 -14.43
CA GLN A 885 9.41 -16.76 -14.30
C GLN A 885 10.48 -15.83 -14.91
N VAL A 886 11.77 -16.12 -14.69
CA VAL A 886 12.88 -15.39 -15.33
C VAL A 886 12.88 -15.56 -16.85
N LEU A 887 12.63 -16.79 -17.34
CA LEU A 887 12.72 -17.13 -18.76
C LEU A 887 11.51 -16.69 -19.61
N VAL A 888 10.33 -16.46 -19.01
CA VAL A 888 9.16 -15.91 -19.73
C VAL A 888 9.04 -14.39 -19.63
N ASP A 889 9.91 -13.72 -18.86
CA ASP A 889 9.88 -12.27 -18.74
C ASP A 889 10.16 -11.57 -20.08
N SER A 890 9.29 -10.62 -20.44
CA SER A 890 9.35 -9.91 -21.72
C SER A 890 10.60 -9.07 -21.89
N THR A 891 11.19 -8.56 -20.80
CA THR A 891 12.43 -7.76 -20.84
C THR A 891 13.64 -8.68 -20.97
N VAL A 892 13.69 -9.79 -20.22
CA VAL A 892 14.75 -10.81 -20.35
C VAL A 892 14.75 -11.42 -21.76
N LEU A 893 13.60 -11.83 -22.29
CA LEU A 893 13.50 -12.39 -23.65
C LEU A 893 13.88 -11.37 -24.74
N LYS A 894 13.45 -10.12 -24.61
CA LYS A 894 13.80 -9.03 -25.55
C LYS A 894 15.27 -8.65 -25.49
N ASN A 895 15.89 -8.71 -24.32
CA ASN A 895 17.29 -8.36 -24.10
C ASN A 895 18.26 -9.50 -24.36
N ALA A 896 17.78 -10.75 -24.25
CA ALA A 896 18.54 -11.99 -24.36
C ALA A 896 19.91 -11.97 -23.65
N PRO A 897 19.99 -11.61 -22.34
CA PRO A 897 21.25 -11.64 -21.59
C PRO A 897 21.80 -13.06 -21.55
N ALA A 898 23.14 -13.22 -21.52
CA ALA A 898 23.73 -14.55 -21.40
C ALA A 898 23.35 -15.19 -20.06
N LEU A 899 22.95 -16.46 -20.05
CA LEU A 899 22.51 -17.18 -18.85
C LEU A 899 23.50 -18.29 -18.48
N LEU A 900 23.95 -18.30 -17.22
CA LEU A 900 24.72 -19.40 -16.64
C LEU A 900 23.91 -20.02 -15.51
N ILE A 901 23.73 -21.33 -15.52
CA ILE A 901 23.23 -22.08 -14.37
C ILE A 901 24.45 -22.55 -13.56
N ALA A 902 24.68 -21.91 -12.41
CA ALA A 902 25.79 -22.23 -11.51
C ALA A 902 25.34 -23.28 -10.49
N CYS A 903 25.73 -24.52 -10.71
CA CYS A 903 25.41 -25.68 -9.88
C CYS A 903 26.39 -25.72 -8.71
N ASN A 904 26.06 -24.97 -7.65
CA ASN A 904 26.92 -24.69 -6.49
C ASN A 904 26.87 -25.81 -5.44
N LYS A 905 27.79 -25.78 -4.47
CA LYS A 905 27.99 -26.75 -3.37
C LYS A 905 28.47 -28.15 -3.80
N GLN A 906 29.28 -28.23 -4.87
CA GLN A 906 29.88 -29.49 -5.36
C GLN A 906 30.95 -30.07 -4.41
N ASP A 907 31.33 -29.36 -3.35
CA ASP A 907 32.14 -29.87 -2.22
C ASP A 907 31.42 -30.92 -1.38
N VAL A 908 30.09 -31.03 -1.48
CA VAL A 908 29.27 -31.95 -0.69
C VAL A 908 28.95 -33.21 -1.50
N THR A 909 29.24 -34.39 -0.93
CA THR A 909 29.13 -35.71 -1.59
C THR A 909 27.75 -36.05 -2.18
N MET A 910 26.68 -35.40 -1.73
CA MET A 910 25.30 -35.62 -2.19
C MET A 910 24.88 -34.69 -3.34
N ALA A 911 25.75 -33.77 -3.76
CA ALA A 911 25.51 -32.80 -4.83
C ALA A 911 25.18 -33.47 -6.17
N LYS A 912 24.30 -32.85 -6.95
CA LYS A 912 23.94 -33.28 -8.30
C LYS A 912 24.85 -32.60 -9.33
N SER A 913 25.29 -33.37 -10.32
CA SER A 913 26.04 -32.83 -11.46
C SER A 913 25.17 -31.89 -12.30
N ALA A 914 25.81 -30.93 -12.97
CA ALA A 914 25.18 -29.98 -13.88
C ALA A 914 24.33 -30.69 -14.94
N LYS A 915 24.81 -31.83 -15.46
CA LYS A 915 24.08 -32.64 -16.45
C LYS A 915 22.76 -33.19 -15.89
N LEU A 916 22.73 -33.64 -14.63
CA LEU A 916 21.52 -34.13 -13.99
C LEU A 916 20.56 -32.98 -13.64
N ILE A 917 21.10 -31.85 -13.18
CA ILE A 917 20.34 -30.63 -12.89
C ILE A 917 19.68 -30.12 -14.18
N GLN A 918 20.40 -30.05 -15.29
CA GLN A 918 19.86 -29.70 -16.60
C GLN A 918 18.69 -30.61 -16.99
N GLN A 919 18.87 -31.93 -16.95
CA GLN A 919 17.83 -32.90 -17.34
C GLN A 919 16.56 -32.81 -16.47
N GLN A 920 16.71 -32.59 -15.16
CA GLN A 920 15.56 -32.42 -14.27
C GLN A 920 14.87 -31.07 -14.45
N LEU A 921 15.63 -29.98 -14.66
CA LEU A 921 15.06 -28.67 -14.98
C LEU A 921 14.33 -28.67 -16.33
N GLU A 922 14.89 -29.32 -17.36
CA GLU A 922 14.22 -29.44 -18.67
C GLU A 922 12.87 -30.15 -18.54
N LYS A 923 12.82 -31.23 -17.75
CA LYS A 923 11.58 -31.97 -17.46
C LYS A 923 10.56 -31.14 -16.68
N GLU A 924 10.94 -30.49 -15.58
CA GLU A 924 9.99 -29.69 -14.79
C GLU A 924 9.56 -28.41 -15.52
N LEU A 925 10.43 -27.75 -16.27
CA LEU A 925 10.07 -26.62 -17.15
C LEU A 925 9.11 -27.05 -18.26
N ASN A 926 9.28 -28.26 -18.82
CA ASN A 926 8.32 -28.83 -19.77
C ASN A 926 6.94 -29.06 -19.10
N THR A 927 6.92 -29.60 -17.87
CA THR A 927 5.69 -29.78 -17.09
C THR A 927 5.01 -28.44 -16.76
N LEU A 928 5.76 -27.44 -16.27
CA LEU A 928 5.25 -26.08 -15.98
C LEU A 928 4.69 -25.40 -17.24
N ARG A 929 5.37 -25.56 -18.39
CA ARG A 929 4.90 -25.07 -19.68
C ARG A 929 3.58 -25.74 -20.08
N VAL A 930 3.48 -27.06 -19.97
CA VAL A 930 2.27 -27.81 -20.32
C VAL A 930 1.11 -27.43 -19.41
N THR A 931 1.29 -27.45 -18.08
CA THR A 931 0.23 -27.11 -17.11
C THR A 931 -0.27 -25.67 -17.26
N ARG A 932 0.64 -24.69 -17.39
CA ARG A 932 0.26 -23.28 -17.62
C ARG A 932 -0.36 -23.04 -19.00
N SER A 933 -0.13 -23.91 -19.99
CA SER A 933 -0.80 -23.87 -21.30
C SER A 933 -2.12 -24.64 -21.38
N ALA A 934 -2.38 -25.53 -20.41
CA ALA A 934 -3.59 -26.34 -20.31
C ALA A 934 -4.62 -25.77 -19.31
N ALA A 935 -4.21 -24.81 -18.47
CA ALA A 935 -5.14 -23.96 -17.74
C ALA A 935 -6.07 -23.23 -18.73
N PRO A 936 -7.41 -23.26 -18.54
CA PRO A 936 -8.33 -22.62 -19.47
C PRO A 936 -8.10 -21.10 -19.45
N THR A 937 -7.62 -20.56 -20.57
CA THR A 937 -7.47 -19.12 -20.76
C THR A 937 -8.85 -18.45 -20.73
N SER A 938 -9.15 -17.75 -19.64
CA SER A 938 -10.08 -16.63 -19.68
C SER A 938 -9.64 -15.68 -20.80
N LEU A 939 -10.58 -15.33 -21.67
CA LEU A 939 -10.31 -14.79 -23.01
C LEU A 939 -9.69 -13.38 -22.97
N ASP A 940 -8.36 -13.31 -23.07
CA ASP A 940 -7.63 -12.08 -23.42
C ASP A 940 -7.10 -12.15 -24.87
N GLY A 941 -7.55 -11.19 -25.67
CA GLY A 941 -7.03 -10.88 -27.00
C GLY A 941 -7.32 -9.41 -27.32
N SER A 942 -6.39 -8.57 -27.80
CA SER A 942 -5.07 -8.90 -28.32
C SER A 942 -4.08 -7.76 -28.06
N ALA A 943 -3.00 -8.05 -27.32
CA ALA A 943 -1.71 -7.47 -27.69
C ALA A 943 -1.19 -8.22 -28.93
N ALA A 944 -0.46 -7.54 -29.82
CA ALA A 944 0.21 -8.19 -30.94
C ALA A 944 1.41 -9.00 -30.42
N GLY A 945 1.12 -10.22 -29.96
CA GLY A 945 2.03 -11.10 -29.24
C GLY A 945 1.29 -11.74 -28.06
N GLY A 946 0.95 -13.02 -28.20
CA GLY A 946 0.38 -13.81 -27.09
C GLY A 946 1.37 -13.99 -25.94
N PRO A 947 0.94 -14.58 -24.81
CA PRO A 947 1.82 -14.83 -23.66
C PRO A 947 3.09 -15.58 -24.12
N ALA A 948 4.25 -15.08 -23.71
CA ALA A 948 5.55 -15.54 -24.20
C ALA A 948 5.75 -17.03 -23.86
N GLN A 949 5.59 -17.89 -24.87
CA GLN A 949 5.63 -19.34 -24.68
C GLN A 949 7.07 -19.84 -24.63
N LEU A 950 7.41 -20.55 -23.55
CA LEU A 950 8.74 -21.10 -23.33
C LEU A 950 9.04 -22.25 -24.33
N GLY A 951 10.12 -22.12 -25.10
CA GLY A 951 10.54 -23.14 -26.08
C GLY A 951 9.60 -23.32 -27.28
N LYS A 952 9.78 -24.43 -28.02
CA LYS A 952 9.07 -24.70 -29.29
C LYS A 952 7.81 -25.55 -29.05
N LYS A 953 6.68 -25.10 -29.60
CA LYS A 953 5.39 -25.81 -29.52
C LYS A 953 5.49 -27.20 -30.18
N GLY A 954 4.98 -28.24 -29.53
CA GLY A 954 4.96 -29.62 -30.05
C GLY A 954 6.28 -30.39 -29.93
N LYS A 955 7.30 -29.85 -29.26
CA LYS A 955 8.50 -30.57 -28.82
C LYS A 955 8.68 -30.39 -27.32
N ASP A 956 9.32 -31.35 -26.66
CA ASP A 956 9.73 -31.19 -25.26
C ASP A 956 10.70 -30.01 -25.13
N PHE A 957 10.69 -29.36 -23.96
CA PHE A 957 11.57 -28.23 -23.68
C PHE A 957 13.04 -28.68 -23.55
N ASP A 958 13.93 -27.88 -24.12
CA ASP A 958 15.38 -28.05 -24.11
C ASP A 958 15.99 -26.62 -24.11
N PHE A 959 17.04 -26.38 -23.31
CA PHE A 959 17.58 -25.02 -23.16
C PHE A 959 18.13 -24.40 -24.47
N SER A 960 18.49 -25.21 -25.48
CA SER A 960 18.89 -24.72 -26.81
C SER A 960 17.75 -24.06 -27.61
N GLN A 961 16.51 -24.17 -27.14
CA GLN A 961 15.34 -23.56 -27.78
C GLN A 961 15.14 -22.09 -27.41
N LEU A 962 15.91 -21.57 -26.45
CA LEU A 962 15.83 -20.19 -25.97
C LEU A 962 16.56 -19.20 -26.89
N PRO A 963 16.15 -17.91 -26.93
CA PRO A 963 16.85 -16.88 -27.71
C PRO A 963 18.18 -16.44 -27.08
N MET A 964 18.41 -16.81 -25.81
CA MET A 964 19.62 -16.52 -25.05
C MET A 964 20.51 -17.76 -24.95
N ARG A 965 21.83 -17.56 -24.95
CA ARG A 965 22.79 -18.64 -24.73
C ARG A 965 22.76 -19.07 -23.26
N VAL A 966 22.49 -20.37 -23.03
CA VAL A 966 22.51 -20.99 -21.70
C VAL A 966 23.72 -21.91 -21.59
N GLU A 967 24.50 -21.77 -20.52
CA GLU A 967 25.57 -22.68 -20.12
C GLU A 967 25.32 -23.19 -18.69
N PHE A 968 25.88 -24.35 -18.36
CA PHE A 968 25.89 -24.89 -17.00
C PHE A 968 27.33 -25.05 -16.53
N VAL A 969 27.60 -24.70 -15.28
CA VAL A 969 28.91 -24.85 -14.62
C VAL A 969 28.70 -25.48 -13.24
N GLU A 970 29.52 -26.47 -12.93
CA GLU A 970 29.69 -27.03 -11.58
C GLU A 970 30.66 -26.13 -10.81
N CYS A 971 30.33 -25.80 -9.57
CA CYS A 971 31.18 -24.95 -8.73
C CYS A 971 31.01 -25.22 -7.22
N SER A 972 31.98 -24.76 -6.43
CA SER A 972 31.84 -24.70 -4.98
C SER A 972 32.37 -23.39 -4.42
N ALA A 973 31.47 -22.60 -3.84
CA ALA A 973 31.82 -21.37 -3.12
C ALA A 973 32.44 -21.63 -1.74
N ARG A 974 32.32 -22.85 -1.20
CA ARG A 974 33.01 -23.26 0.03
C ARG A 974 34.42 -23.78 -0.27
N GLY A 975 34.60 -24.55 -1.34
CA GLY A 975 35.85 -25.21 -1.70
C GLY A 975 36.00 -26.60 -1.06
N SER A 976 36.71 -27.51 -1.74
CA SER A 976 36.88 -28.91 -1.30
C SER A 976 37.73 -29.09 -0.03
N LYS A 977 38.44 -28.05 0.39
CA LYS A 977 39.20 -27.99 1.65
C LYS A 977 38.48 -27.22 2.76
N GLY A 978 37.20 -26.88 2.58
CA GLY A 978 36.44 -26.10 3.55
C GLY A 978 36.86 -24.63 3.62
N GLU A 979 36.69 -24.03 4.80
CA GLU A 979 36.69 -22.57 4.99
C GLU A 979 38.07 -21.91 4.79
N GLU A 980 39.15 -22.64 5.05
CA GLU A 980 40.53 -22.23 4.74
C GLU A 980 40.96 -22.51 3.29
N GLY A 981 40.09 -23.15 2.50
CA GLY A 981 40.36 -23.53 1.11
C GLY A 981 40.05 -22.44 0.09
N ASP A 982 40.69 -22.53 -1.08
CA ASP A 982 40.27 -21.80 -2.28
C ASP A 982 38.90 -22.30 -2.77
N ALA A 983 38.09 -21.39 -3.33
CA ALA A 983 36.81 -21.75 -3.96
C ALA A 983 37.03 -22.39 -5.34
N ASP A 984 36.18 -23.35 -5.69
CA ASP A 984 36.22 -24.01 -7.00
C ASP A 984 35.30 -23.28 -7.98
N PHE A 985 35.87 -22.27 -8.64
CA PHE A 985 35.17 -21.35 -9.54
C PHE A 985 35.76 -21.25 -10.95
N GLU A 986 36.74 -22.08 -11.32
CA GLU A 986 37.52 -21.87 -12.54
C GLU A 986 36.63 -21.81 -13.81
N GLY A 987 35.57 -22.62 -13.87
CA GLY A 987 34.56 -22.57 -14.95
C GLY A 987 33.70 -21.29 -14.94
N LEU A 988 33.35 -20.79 -13.76
CA LEU A 988 32.55 -19.57 -13.57
C LEU A 988 33.36 -18.32 -13.92
N GLU A 989 34.62 -18.23 -13.47
CA GLU A 989 35.51 -17.12 -13.79
C GLU A 989 35.85 -17.08 -15.28
N LYS A 990 36.14 -18.23 -15.90
CA LYS A 990 36.30 -18.35 -17.36
C LYS A 990 35.03 -17.96 -18.12
N TRP A 991 33.84 -18.11 -17.54
CA TRP A 991 32.60 -17.64 -18.15
C TRP A 991 32.43 -16.12 -17.98
N LEU A 992 32.60 -15.58 -16.77
CA LEU A 992 32.57 -14.14 -16.51
C LEU A 992 33.60 -13.37 -17.37
N ALA A 993 34.77 -13.95 -17.61
CA ALA A 993 35.80 -13.41 -18.50
C ALA A 993 35.38 -13.33 -19.98
N LYS A 994 34.49 -14.22 -20.45
CA LYS A 994 33.88 -14.14 -21.80
C LYS A 994 32.74 -13.13 -21.85
N ILE A 995 32.16 -12.79 -20.71
CA ILE A 995 31.02 -11.88 -20.61
C ILE A 995 31.45 -10.42 -20.49
N ALA A 996 32.58 -10.11 -19.85
CA ALA A 996 33.11 -8.75 -19.72
C ALA A 996 33.43 -8.09 -21.08
#